data_AF-A0A7V8E8U8-F1
#
_entry.id   AF-A0A7V8E8U8-F1
#
_cell.length_a   1.000
_cell.length_b   1.000
_cell.length_c   1.000
_cell.angle_alpha   90.00
_cell.angle_beta   90.00
_cell.angle_gamma   90.00
#
_symmetry.space_group_name_H-M   'P 1'
#
loop_
_entity.id
_entity.type
_entity.pdbx_description
1 polymer ?
#
loop_
_entity_poly.entity_id
_entity_poly.type
_entity_poly.pdbx_seq_one_letter_code
_entity_poly.pdbx_strand_id
1 'polypeptide(L)'
;MSQQSLISYLRGWRGPEAASLDEYLEKAGQQAWNQLCDTARSSPGQFDGEVVSWLVANAVRSPGSVVASLLQVARQDFGRRAALSEAAREVIARNAGQGLGAAGYHLHECHPVIDDQWLSVARAWFDADPEGAWGIVEAAAMYEPEFLLPVHVDWFEAKRAAAPVDYFVTMLSLAGHRPAEASHLLERVLRHFDEHPAAAVEGASRAARDTAPLLVPRLIDAVLRHMSANAEKGWEFFDGAARARPDAFDDALLDRLDAAAKEEAGTLFSILRRIMDAHVVRLPRIMDRYVALLRRHPEKGIDAVRYAFQRDEIRLIRPDLVRAVCEGFAANARGAFELLHRCLLDRPELIGRTEVDAAIQNISHDTTADFHFFRELLKMRPEFTPEGTLALFEVIAATPARHGHARAEEIASVMAISEAAHIRTGLENALREPPRVGKRRARALMAIMFRQKLRARRHVLLEALRYAGGIVLWRKIPPASPGGKEESEKFSPVWDFVMFIIDNSGDDAISTAAAERFLEGAFQLSYLCRTGAEHDQFLRRLDTGYPPTHPFPAVAGFLDADPEISRLFSIVIELGSHFRVQPRIAPLDGFASRLQDAEIELRAIDDMLEKAEKGRREKLLERQKTLNKQVAIWINPAYAVALSDPEAEKRLSGPAQALLRREKKDLVKHLRDALRAEAIRIAVASVEKSRLELYQNRLREVLGHDVDIATVEPRILPSFLWFQAIGGMPKNTKCLKRLIEDRIAGRGHEWLRTEPAVLEWAEKVKKGQPGAMVDRWRAAFTKEYQYRPKDALAEKKRRIKADLSQARQILERAGAKGIAAETYDELAGKLAELQAPGKKGKEEEKEEEKEKPDPALLQEAEMNLERVRLAEQTPDSDFEGRITLSVETDPFEILFMGEYGFASCLALRGSNAWSAVSNAVDIDKVIIWAKEPGGNVVGRRLIVLTPGGLLTFRTYTNRHGLALDRAFEEFVTEYAAHCGVGVTHNGNPGPLLSDRWYDDGAI
;
A
#
# COMPACT_ATOMS: atom_id res chain seq x y z
N MET A 1 67.34 2.94 21.22
CA MET A 1 66.90 3.90 20.19
C MET A 1 67.08 5.28 20.79
N SER A 2 66.75 6.37 20.12
CA SER A 2 66.81 7.71 20.72
C SER A 2 65.42 8.33 20.65
N GLN A 3 65.15 9.35 21.48
CA GLN A 3 63.91 10.13 21.41
C GLN A 3 63.57 10.59 19.98
N GLN A 4 64.58 10.79 19.13
CA GLN A 4 64.41 11.14 17.71
C GLN A 4 63.65 10.08 16.91
N SER A 5 63.79 8.79 17.24
CA SER A 5 63.04 7.70 16.59
C SER A 5 61.54 7.82 16.87
N LEU A 6 61.17 8.04 18.14
CA LEU A 6 59.77 8.22 18.53
C LEU A 6 59.19 9.50 17.93
N ILE A 7 59.92 10.62 17.95
CA ILE A 7 59.47 11.86 17.30
C ILE A 7 59.25 11.65 15.80
N SER A 8 60.17 10.95 15.12
CA SER A 8 60.01 10.61 13.71
C SER A 8 58.78 9.75 13.45
N TYR A 9 58.47 8.83 14.36
CA TYR A 9 57.26 8.01 14.30
C TYR A 9 55.98 8.85 14.48
N LEU A 10 55.96 9.72 15.49
CA LEU A 10 54.83 10.62 15.80
C LEU A 10 54.55 11.62 14.66
N ARG A 11 55.58 12.09 13.95
CA ARG A 11 55.42 12.91 12.73
C ARG A 11 54.58 12.22 11.65
N GLY A 12 54.65 10.89 11.55
CA GLY A 12 53.84 10.10 10.61
C GLY A 12 52.32 10.26 10.82
N TRP A 13 51.90 10.69 12.01
CA TRP A 13 50.51 10.90 12.39
C TRP A 13 50.06 12.36 12.21
N ARG A 14 50.74 13.12 11.33
CA ARG A 14 50.53 14.57 11.08
C ARG A 14 50.76 15.44 12.33
N GLY A 15 51.62 14.99 13.23
CA GLY A 15 52.07 15.80 14.38
C GLY A 15 52.97 16.97 13.95
N PRO A 16 53.10 18.01 14.79
CA PRO A 16 53.99 19.15 14.51
C PRO A 16 55.45 18.71 14.44
N GLU A 17 56.24 19.41 13.62
CA GLU A 17 57.69 19.24 13.61
C GLU A 17 58.29 19.70 14.94
N ALA A 18 59.06 18.83 15.59
CA ALA A 18 59.75 19.10 16.85
C ALA A 18 61.13 18.45 16.85
N ALA A 19 62.12 19.08 17.47
CA ALA A 19 63.47 18.57 17.64
C ALA A 19 63.62 17.70 18.90
N SER A 20 62.71 17.86 19.88
CA SER A 20 62.65 17.07 21.11
C SER A 20 61.20 16.69 21.47
N LEU A 21 61.03 15.74 22.39
CA LEU A 21 59.70 15.37 22.88
C LEU A 21 59.06 16.51 23.69
N ASP A 22 59.86 17.31 24.39
CA ASP A 22 59.38 18.51 25.09
C ASP A 22 58.81 19.56 24.13
N GLU A 23 59.53 19.84 23.04
CA GLU A 23 59.04 20.73 21.99
C GLU A 23 57.80 20.15 21.30
N TYR A 24 57.74 18.82 21.14
CA TYR A 24 56.57 18.14 20.57
C TYR A 24 55.33 18.33 21.46
N LEU A 25 55.46 18.11 22.77
CA LEU A 25 54.39 18.33 23.74
C LEU A 25 53.92 19.79 23.76
N GLU A 26 54.85 20.75 23.72
CA GLU A 26 54.53 22.17 23.72
C GLU A 26 53.69 22.56 22.49
N LYS A 27 54.04 22.01 21.31
CA LYS A 27 53.35 22.30 20.05
C LYS A 27 52.02 21.56 19.89
N ALA A 28 51.93 20.30 20.30
CA ALA A 28 50.74 19.47 20.09
C ALA A 28 49.78 19.44 21.30
N GLY A 29 50.16 19.97 22.45
CA GLY A 29 49.31 20.06 23.64
C GLY A 29 48.80 18.69 24.11
N GLN A 30 47.53 18.60 24.51
CA GLN A 30 46.92 17.36 25.01
C GLN A 30 46.86 16.23 23.96
N GLN A 31 46.78 16.60 22.67
CA GLN A 31 46.77 15.61 21.59
C GLN A 31 48.08 14.81 21.53
N ALA A 32 49.19 15.42 21.93
CA ALA A 32 50.49 14.75 21.99
C ALA A 32 50.46 13.54 22.95
N TRP A 33 49.79 13.68 24.09
CA TRP A 33 49.67 12.63 25.09
C TRP A 33 48.81 11.46 24.60
N ASN A 34 47.69 11.74 23.94
CA ASN A 34 46.85 10.70 23.34
C ASN A 34 47.63 9.91 22.26
N GLN A 35 48.40 10.62 21.43
CA GLN A 35 49.24 9.98 20.41
C GLN A 35 50.37 9.14 21.01
N LEU A 36 50.94 9.55 22.14
CA LEU A 36 51.90 8.73 22.88
C LEU A 36 51.24 7.45 23.40
N CYS A 37 50.04 7.52 23.98
CA CYS A 37 49.29 6.34 24.41
C CYS A 37 48.96 5.40 23.23
N ASP A 38 48.50 5.94 22.10
CA ASP A 38 48.21 5.17 20.89
C ASP A 38 49.48 4.53 20.30
N THR A 39 50.61 5.25 20.35
CA THR A 39 51.91 4.72 19.91
C THR A 39 52.41 3.65 20.85
N ALA A 40 52.21 3.78 22.17
CA ALA A 40 52.54 2.75 23.15
C ALA A 40 51.74 1.46 22.89
N ARG A 41 50.46 1.59 22.54
CA ARG A 41 49.58 0.47 22.19
C ARG A 41 49.92 -0.16 20.84
N SER A 42 50.34 0.62 19.84
CA SER A 42 50.57 0.11 18.47
C SER A 42 52.04 -0.23 18.16
N SER A 43 52.99 0.31 18.91
CA SER A 43 54.43 0.23 18.62
C SER A 43 55.27 0.36 19.90
N PRO A 44 55.17 -0.60 20.85
CA PRO A 44 55.86 -0.54 22.15
C PRO A 44 57.39 -0.47 22.03
N GLY A 45 57.95 -0.98 20.92
CA GLY A 45 59.39 -0.91 20.62
C GLY A 45 59.93 0.53 20.50
N GLN A 46 59.07 1.54 20.28
CA GLN A 46 59.48 2.94 20.27
C GLN A 46 59.75 3.54 21.65
N PHE A 47 59.36 2.85 22.72
CA PHE A 47 59.53 3.29 24.10
C PHE A 47 60.71 2.55 24.73
N ASP A 48 61.94 2.96 24.43
CA ASP A 48 63.13 2.42 25.08
C ASP A 48 63.37 3.05 26.47
N GLY A 49 64.49 2.70 27.12
CA GLY A 49 64.80 3.20 28.47
C GLY A 49 64.87 4.73 28.54
N GLU A 50 65.39 5.41 27.51
CA GLU A 50 65.51 6.87 27.48
C GLU A 50 64.13 7.53 27.40
N VAL A 51 63.26 7.03 26.52
CA VAL A 51 61.87 7.50 26.39
C VAL A 51 61.08 7.25 27.66
N VAL A 52 61.22 6.07 28.28
CA VAL A 52 60.54 5.72 29.53
C VAL A 52 60.98 6.65 30.67
N SER A 53 62.28 6.87 30.84
CA SER A 53 62.78 7.82 31.84
C SER A 53 62.28 9.24 31.59
N TRP A 54 62.20 9.67 30.33
CA TRP A 54 61.66 10.98 29.97
C TRP A 54 60.16 11.10 30.30
N LEU A 55 59.35 10.07 30.02
CA LEU A 55 57.93 10.05 30.37
C LEU A 55 57.73 10.17 31.89
N VAL A 56 58.47 9.37 32.68
CA VAL A 56 58.40 9.39 34.14
C VAL A 56 58.80 10.76 34.69
N ALA A 57 59.87 11.36 34.16
CA ALA A 57 60.32 12.70 34.56
C ALA A 57 59.28 13.80 34.24
N ASN A 58 58.51 13.62 33.16
CA ASN A 58 57.48 14.57 32.73
C ASN A 58 56.07 14.22 33.21
N ALA A 59 55.93 13.22 34.09
CA ALA A 59 54.62 12.73 34.51
C ALA A 59 53.74 13.82 35.13
N VAL A 60 54.31 14.83 35.79
CA VAL A 60 53.57 15.97 36.36
C VAL A 60 52.70 16.70 35.32
N ARG A 61 53.06 16.65 34.03
CA ARG A 61 52.31 17.30 32.94
C ARG A 61 51.07 16.53 32.50
N SER A 62 51.07 15.20 32.59
CA SER A 62 49.90 14.34 32.29
C SER A 62 50.08 12.95 32.91
N PRO A 63 49.91 12.81 34.24
CA PRO A 63 50.21 11.56 34.95
C PRO A 63 49.43 10.37 34.40
N GLY A 64 48.14 10.56 34.11
CA GLY A 64 47.29 9.49 33.59
C GLY A 64 47.74 8.96 32.23
N SER A 65 48.12 9.85 31.31
CA SER A 65 48.61 9.45 29.98
C SER A 65 49.95 8.74 30.03
N VAL A 66 50.83 9.15 30.96
CA VAL A 66 52.10 8.47 31.21
C VAL A 66 51.86 7.07 31.75
N VAL A 67 51.00 6.91 32.76
CA VAL A 67 50.63 5.59 33.32
C VAL A 67 50.00 4.70 32.24
N ALA A 68 49.04 5.21 31.47
CA ALA A 68 48.42 4.50 30.36
C ALA A 68 49.46 4.00 29.34
N SER A 69 50.38 4.86 28.93
CA SER A 69 51.44 4.51 27.98
C SER A 69 52.35 3.43 28.54
N LEU A 70 52.80 3.55 29.79
CA LEU A 70 53.67 2.56 30.44
C LEU A 70 52.99 1.19 30.54
N LEU A 71 51.70 1.15 30.89
CA LEU A 71 50.91 -0.08 30.94
C LEU A 71 50.75 -0.75 29.58
N GLN A 72 50.47 0.03 28.52
CA GLN A 72 50.35 -0.50 27.16
C GLN A 72 51.66 -1.11 26.65
N VAL A 73 52.81 -0.47 26.96
CA VAL A 73 54.13 -1.06 26.66
C VAL A 73 54.37 -2.31 27.49
N ALA A 74 54.12 -2.26 28.81
CA ALA A 74 54.33 -3.39 29.72
C ALA A 74 53.50 -4.64 29.36
N ARG A 75 52.29 -4.43 28.82
CA ARG A 75 51.43 -5.49 28.30
C ARG A 75 52.12 -6.27 27.19
N GLN A 76 52.77 -5.59 26.26
CA GLN A 76 53.33 -6.19 25.04
C GLN A 76 54.80 -6.59 25.19
N ASP A 77 55.56 -5.94 26.07
CA ASP A 77 56.98 -6.21 26.30
C ASP A 77 57.20 -7.00 27.59
N PHE A 78 57.10 -8.33 27.49
CA PHE A 78 57.27 -9.24 28.63
C PHE A 78 58.62 -9.10 29.33
N GLY A 79 59.69 -8.79 28.59
CA GLY A 79 61.04 -8.67 29.14
C GLY A 79 61.22 -7.42 30.02
N ARG A 80 60.48 -6.35 29.72
CA ARG A 80 60.53 -5.09 30.49
C ARG A 80 59.30 -4.84 31.36
N ARG A 81 58.31 -5.74 31.35
CA ARG A 81 57.04 -5.60 32.06
C ARG A 81 57.22 -5.18 33.51
N ALA A 82 58.01 -5.91 34.31
CA ALA A 82 58.19 -5.60 35.73
C ALA A 82 58.77 -4.19 35.96
N ALA A 83 59.76 -3.78 35.17
CA ALA A 83 60.37 -2.45 35.28
C ALA A 83 59.41 -1.33 34.85
N LEU A 84 58.60 -1.58 33.81
CA LEU A 84 57.60 -0.63 33.32
C LEU A 84 56.41 -0.50 34.28
N SER A 85 55.96 -1.61 34.88
CA SER A 85 54.97 -1.61 35.96
C SER A 85 55.47 -0.79 37.15
N GLU A 86 56.72 -0.99 37.55
CA GLU A 86 57.31 -0.25 38.66
C GLU A 86 57.40 1.25 38.36
N ALA A 87 57.81 1.62 37.15
CA ALA A 87 57.81 3.01 36.71
C ALA A 87 56.40 3.63 36.73
N ALA A 88 55.36 2.88 36.32
CA ALA A 88 53.98 3.35 36.37
C ALA A 88 53.51 3.56 37.82
N ARG A 89 53.82 2.62 38.72
CA ARG A 89 53.52 2.72 40.16
C ARG A 89 54.25 3.90 40.82
N GLU A 90 55.50 4.15 40.44
CA GLU A 90 56.27 5.31 40.90
C GLU A 90 55.63 6.63 40.46
N VAL A 91 55.13 6.70 39.23
CA VAL A 91 54.38 7.87 38.74
C VAL A 91 53.11 8.10 39.56
N ILE A 92 52.37 7.03 39.88
CA ILE A 92 51.17 7.09 40.74
C ILE A 92 51.53 7.57 42.15
N ALA A 93 52.60 7.06 42.75
CA ALA A 93 53.03 7.47 44.10
C ALA A 93 53.31 8.98 44.20
N ARG A 94 53.71 9.63 43.09
CA ARG A 94 53.93 11.08 43.02
C ARG A 94 52.68 11.86 42.60
N ASN A 95 51.72 11.22 41.92
CA ASN A 95 50.55 11.87 41.29
C ASN A 95 49.30 11.00 41.43
N ALA A 96 48.96 10.64 42.67
CA ALA A 96 48.01 9.58 42.97
C ALA A 96 46.66 9.73 42.25
N GLY A 97 46.05 10.91 42.25
CA GLY A 97 44.73 11.13 41.64
C GLY A 97 44.64 10.70 40.16
N GLN A 98 45.30 11.41 39.26
CA GLN A 98 45.19 11.14 37.81
C GLN A 98 45.91 9.85 37.38
N GLY A 99 46.99 9.47 38.07
CA GLY A 99 47.71 8.24 37.75
C GLY A 99 46.92 6.99 38.11
N LEU A 100 46.24 6.99 39.27
CA LEU A 100 45.49 5.84 39.74
C LEU A 100 44.21 5.62 38.91
N GLY A 101 43.49 6.68 38.55
CA GLY A 101 42.33 6.59 37.65
C GLY A 101 42.68 5.99 36.29
N ALA A 102 43.81 6.41 35.70
CA ALA A 102 44.27 5.83 34.44
C ALA A 102 44.70 4.37 34.58
N ALA A 103 45.36 3.99 35.69
CA ALA A 103 45.70 2.61 35.96
C ALA A 103 44.45 1.73 36.10
N GLY A 104 43.46 2.18 36.88
CA GLY A 104 42.20 1.47 37.05
C GLY A 104 41.51 1.18 35.73
N TYR A 105 41.40 2.18 34.85
CA TYR A 105 40.81 2.00 33.52
C TYR A 105 41.63 1.07 32.61
N HIS A 106 42.94 1.32 32.48
CA HIS A 106 43.76 0.62 31.49
C HIS A 106 44.18 -0.80 31.89
N LEU A 107 44.16 -1.15 33.18
CA LEU A 107 44.49 -2.51 33.62
C LEU A 107 43.45 -3.55 33.21
N HIS A 108 42.20 -3.18 32.91
CA HIS A 108 41.27 -4.13 32.27
C HIS A 108 41.77 -4.58 30.89
N GLU A 109 42.34 -3.67 30.10
CA GLU A 109 42.95 -4.02 28.81
C GLU A 109 44.35 -4.63 28.96
N CYS A 110 45.06 -4.27 30.03
CA CYS A 110 46.45 -4.63 30.30
C CYS A 110 46.58 -5.64 31.45
N HIS A 111 45.57 -6.49 31.67
CA HIS A 111 45.49 -7.35 32.84
C HIS A 111 46.72 -8.27 33.08
N PRO A 112 47.48 -8.75 32.06
CA PRO A 112 48.67 -9.57 32.33
C PRO A 112 49.82 -8.81 33.04
N VAL A 113 49.65 -7.50 33.26
CA VAL A 113 50.58 -6.62 33.98
C VAL A 113 50.26 -6.54 35.48
N ILE A 114 49.06 -6.99 35.88
CA ILE A 114 48.62 -6.98 37.29
C ILE A 114 49.47 -7.96 38.09
N ASP A 115 49.87 -7.53 39.28
CA ASP A 115 50.60 -8.28 40.29
C ASP A 115 50.17 -7.81 41.70
N ASP A 116 50.70 -8.43 42.76
CA ASP A 116 50.38 -8.07 44.14
C ASP A 116 50.77 -6.61 44.52
N GLN A 117 51.74 -6.03 43.81
CA GLN A 117 52.17 -4.65 44.05
C GLN A 117 51.13 -3.65 43.55
N TRP A 118 50.39 -3.96 42.49
CA TRP A 118 49.27 -3.12 42.03
C TRP A 118 48.14 -3.05 43.08
N LEU A 119 47.86 -4.14 43.78
CA LEU A 119 46.91 -4.14 44.90
C LEU A 119 47.42 -3.32 46.08
N SER A 120 48.73 -3.39 46.36
CA SER A 120 49.38 -2.55 47.36
C SER A 120 49.29 -1.06 47.02
N VAL A 121 49.44 -0.69 45.74
CA VAL A 121 49.29 0.69 45.24
C VAL A 121 47.85 1.17 45.36
N ALA A 122 46.88 0.36 44.93
CA ALA A 122 45.46 0.66 45.10
C ALA A 122 45.12 0.90 46.58
N ARG A 123 45.69 0.10 47.49
CA ARG A 123 45.50 0.26 48.93
C ARG A 123 46.15 1.50 49.52
N ALA A 124 47.39 1.78 49.15
CA ALA A 124 48.15 2.92 49.66
C ALA A 124 47.51 4.26 49.26
N TRP A 125 46.92 4.32 48.06
CA TRP A 125 46.44 5.56 47.46
C TRP A 125 44.93 5.62 47.29
N PHE A 126 44.19 4.70 47.92
CA PHE A 126 42.73 4.61 47.81
C PHE A 126 42.03 5.94 48.09
N ASP A 127 42.38 6.62 49.18
CA ASP A 127 41.68 7.85 49.58
C ASP A 127 41.99 9.04 48.65
N ALA A 128 43.01 8.93 47.78
CA ALA A 128 43.36 9.95 46.79
C ALA A 128 42.54 9.83 45.49
N ASP A 129 42.20 8.59 45.09
CA ASP A 129 41.28 8.31 43.97
C ASP A 129 40.63 6.93 44.16
N PRO A 130 39.48 6.87 44.84
CA PRO A 130 38.79 5.61 45.10
C PRO A 130 38.38 4.87 43.82
N GLU A 131 37.92 5.58 42.79
CA GLU A 131 37.47 5.00 41.52
C GLU A 131 38.63 4.32 40.81
N GLY A 132 39.77 5.01 40.70
CA GLY A 132 41.00 4.44 40.16
C GLY A 132 41.45 3.20 40.93
N ALA A 133 41.46 3.26 42.27
CA ALA A 133 41.83 2.13 43.11
C ALA A 133 40.90 0.93 42.91
N TRP A 134 39.59 1.18 42.78
CA TRP A 134 38.59 0.14 42.50
C TRP A 134 38.75 -0.48 41.13
N GLY A 135 39.04 0.29 40.08
CA GLY A 135 39.31 -0.26 38.75
C GLY A 135 40.48 -1.24 38.73
N ILE A 136 41.53 -0.99 39.55
CA ILE A 136 42.65 -1.95 39.69
C ILE A 136 42.18 -3.25 40.34
N VAL A 137 41.41 -3.14 41.42
CA VAL A 137 40.87 -4.28 42.17
C VAL A 137 39.88 -5.09 41.32
N GLU A 138 39.02 -4.41 40.56
CA GLU A 138 38.05 -5.01 39.64
C GLU A 138 38.77 -5.76 38.51
N ALA A 139 39.75 -5.13 37.85
CA ALA A 139 40.56 -5.77 36.83
C ALA A 139 41.27 -7.03 37.38
N ALA A 140 41.83 -6.96 38.59
CA ALA A 140 42.43 -8.12 39.24
C ALA A 140 41.39 -9.22 39.48
N ALA A 141 40.18 -8.89 39.96
CA ALA A 141 39.11 -9.85 40.21
C ALA A 141 38.59 -10.54 38.94
N MET A 142 38.51 -9.80 37.84
CA MET A 142 37.99 -10.31 36.56
C MET A 142 39.02 -11.13 35.77
N TYR A 143 40.32 -10.84 35.90
CA TYR A 143 41.31 -11.39 34.98
C TYR A 143 42.46 -12.13 35.66
N GLU A 144 42.86 -11.71 36.87
CA GLU A 144 43.99 -12.30 37.61
C GLU A 144 43.59 -12.59 39.07
N PRO A 145 42.51 -13.36 39.29
CA PRO A 145 41.87 -13.51 40.59
C PRO A 145 42.80 -14.08 41.66
N GLU A 146 43.85 -14.82 41.30
CA GLU A 146 44.85 -15.40 42.22
C GLU A 146 45.58 -14.36 43.09
N PHE A 147 45.72 -13.11 42.63
CA PHE A 147 46.40 -12.07 43.39
C PHE A 147 45.53 -11.51 44.53
N LEU A 148 44.22 -11.71 44.49
CA LEU A 148 43.30 -11.20 45.50
C LEU A 148 43.18 -12.15 46.71
N LEU A 149 44.20 -12.11 47.58
CA LEU A 149 44.21 -12.84 48.84
C LEU A 149 43.04 -12.44 49.78
N PRO A 150 42.64 -13.30 50.75
CA PRO A 150 41.54 -12.98 51.68
C PRO A 150 41.67 -11.63 52.39
N VAL A 151 42.90 -11.22 52.75
CA VAL A 151 43.18 -9.91 53.35
C VAL A 151 42.84 -8.73 52.43
N HIS A 152 42.97 -8.90 51.11
CA HIS A 152 42.57 -7.89 50.12
C HIS A 152 41.05 -7.77 50.08
N VAL A 153 40.35 -8.91 50.10
CA VAL A 153 38.89 -8.98 50.14
C VAL A 153 38.33 -8.27 51.37
N ASP A 154 38.90 -8.53 52.55
CA ASP A 154 38.48 -7.87 53.79
C ASP A 154 38.75 -6.36 53.76
N TRP A 155 39.88 -5.96 53.17
CA TRP A 155 40.23 -4.55 53.04
C TRP A 155 39.26 -3.79 52.13
N PHE A 156 38.97 -4.27 50.93
CA PHE A 156 38.10 -3.53 50.01
C PHE A 156 36.62 -3.64 50.42
N GLU A 157 36.18 -4.72 51.09
CA GLU A 157 34.84 -4.80 51.66
C GLU A 157 34.62 -3.69 52.71
N ALA A 158 35.65 -3.36 53.50
CA ALA A 158 35.60 -2.23 54.42
C ALA A 158 35.50 -0.85 53.71
N LYS A 159 35.88 -0.79 52.42
CA LYS A 159 35.85 0.43 51.58
C LYS A 159 34.67 0.46 50.58
N ARG A 160 33.78 -0.55 50.59
CA ARG A 160 32.67 -0.70 49.63
C ARG A 160 31.79 0.53 49.44
N ALA A 161 31.58 1.34 50.49
CA ALA A 161 30.73 2.52 50.42
C ALA A 161 31.29 3.63 49.51
N ALA A 162 32.60 3.60 49.21
CA ALA A 162 33.24 4.59 48.35
C ALA A 162 32.98 4.36 46.85
N ALA A 163 32.84 3.10 46.42
CA ALA A 163 32.43 2.76 45.05
C ALA A 163 31.65 1.43 45.07
N PRO A 164 30.34 1.47 45.40
CA PRO A 164 29.58 0.27 45.67
C PRO A 164 29.38 -0.61 44.44
N VAL A 165 29.29 -0.05 43.22
CA VAL A 165 29.14 -0.85 41.99
C VAL A 165 30.36 -1.74 41.80
N ASP A 166 31.56 -1.15 41.87
CA ASP A 166 32.83 -1.84 41.62
C ASP A 166 33.08 -2.91 42.69
N TYR A 167 32.67 -2.66 43.94
CA TYR A 167 32.64 -3.69 44.99
C TYR A 167 31.83 -4.92 44.57
N PHE A 168 30.60 -4.73 44.10
CA PHE A 168 29.75 -5.85 43.68
C PHE A 168 30.29 -6.56 42.44
N VAL A 169 30.78 -5.81 41.44
CA VAL A 169 31.40 -6.40 40.24
C VAL A 169 32.62 -7.24 40.62
N THR A 170 33.51 -6.70 41.46
CA THR A 170 34.71 -7.38 41.95
C THR A 170 34.35 -8.68 42.68
N MET A 171 33.45 -8.61 43.67
CA MET A 171 33.10 -9.76 44.49
C MET A 171 32.41 -10.87 43.70
N LEU A 172 31.52 -10.49 42.78
CA LEU A 172 30.85 -11.46 41.91
C LEU A 172 31.80 -12.08 40.90
N SER A 173 32.70 -11.29 40.32
CA SER A 173 33.75 -11.80 39.41
C SER A 173 34.66 -12.80 40.14
N LEU A 174 35.14 -12.47 41.34
CA LEU A 174 35.90 -13.39 42.20
C LEU A 174 35.12 -14.68 42.48
N ALA A 175 33.84 -14.58 42.83
CA ALA A 175 33.00 -15.75 43.06
C ALA A 175 32.87 -16.62 41.79
N GLY A 176 32.85 -16.01 40.61
CA GLY A 176 32.81 -16.71 39.32
C GLY A 176 34.10 -17.46 39.02
N HIS A 177 35.24 -16.85 39.34
CA HIS A 177 36.57 -17.44 39.14
C HIS A 177 36.99 -18.44 40.21
N ARG A 178 36.39 -18.39 41.42
CA ARG A 178 36.72 -19.28 42.55
C ARG A 178 35.53 -20.12 42.98
N PRO A 179 35.15 -21.18 42.23
CA PRO A 179 33.99 -22.01 42.55
C PRO A 179 34.00 -22.59 43.97
N ALA A 180 35.17 -22.91 44.52
CA ALA A 180 35.33 -23.42 45.88
C ALA A 180 34.99 -22.38 46.97
N GLU A 181 35.16 -21.10 46.67
CA GLU A 181 34.88 -19.97 47.58
C GLU A 181 33.57 -19.25 47.23
N ALA A 182 32.94 -19.57 46.10
CA ALA A 182 31.81 -18.85 45.54
C ALA A 182 30.66 -18.67 46.54
N SER A 183 30.30 -19.71 47.30
CA SER A 183 29.24 -19.61 48.31
C SER A 183 29.57 -18.58 49.40
N HIS A 184 30.82 -18.55 49.88
CA HIS A 184 31.24 -17.60 50.90
C HIS A 184 31.28 -16.17 50.37
N LEU A 185 31.82 -15.97 49.15
CA LEU A 185 31.87 -14.66 48.50
C LEU A 185 30.48 -14.13 48.16
N LEU A 186 29.57 -14.99 47.69
CA LEU A 186 28.17 -14.63 47.47
C LEU A 186 27.46 -14.25 48.76
N GLU A 187 27.75 -14.89 49.89
CA GLU A 187 27.18 -14.50 51.18
C GLU A 187 27.62 -13.09 51.62
N ARG A 188 28.88 -12.72 51.34
CA ARG A 188 29.38 -11.35 51.57
C ARG A 188 28.68 -10.34 50.66
N VAL A 189 28.51 -10.64 49.38
CA VAL A 189 27.73 -9.81 48.44
C VAL A 189 26.31 -9.61 48.95
N LEU A 190 25.61 -10.69 49.26
CA LEU A 190 24.21 -10.66 49.68
C LEU A 190 23.99 -9.90 50.99
N ARG A 191 24.96 -9.91 51.90
CA ARG A 191 24.92 -9.16 53.17
C ARG A 191 24.82 -7.64 52.94
N HIS A 192 25.43 -7.15 51.87
CA HIS A 192 25.55 -5.72 51.60
C HIS A 192 24.59 -5.22 50.50
N PHE A 193 23.77 -6.10 49.92
CA PHE A 193 22.79 -5.74 48.88
C PHE A 193 21.82 -4.65 49.34
N ASP A 194 21.32 -4.75 50.57
CA ASP A 194 20.39 -3.77 51.17
C ASP A 194 21.03 -2.39 51.42
N GLU A 195 22.36 -2.33 51.57
CA GLU A 195 23.09 -1.08 51.84
C GLU A 195 23.16 -0.19 50.60
N HIS A 196 23.29 -0.79 49.42
CA HIS A 196 23.50 -0.10 48.14
C HIS A 196 22.70 -0.77 47.01
N PRO A 197 21.36 -0.81 47.08
CA PRO A 197 20.54 -1.67 46.22
C PRO A 197 20.68 -1.38 44.72
N ALA A 198 20.75 -0.10 44.32
CA ALA A 198 20.91 0.28 42.91
C ALA A 198 22.27 -0.18 42.35
N ALA A 199 23.34 0.01 43.12
CA ALA A 199 24.69 -0.41 42.75
C ALA A 199 24.86 -1.93 42.76
N ALA A 200 24.18 -2.62 43.68
CA ALA A 200 24.15 -4.08 43.76
C ALA A 200 23.52 -4.72 42.54
N VAL A 201 22.39 -4.16 42.08
CA VAL A 201 21.72 -4.60 40.85
C VAL A 201 22.60 -4.34 39.62
N GLU A 202 23.23 -3.18 39.53
CA GLU A 202 24.16 -2.85 38.44
C GLU A 202 25.37 -3.79 38.41
N GLY A 203 26.03 -4.00 39.56
CA GLY A 203 27.17 -4.89 39.66
C GLY A 203 26.81 -6.35 39.32
N ALA A 204 25.64 -6.82 39.78
CA ALA A 204 25.13 -8.13 39.40
C ALA A 204 24.88 -8.25 37.89
N SER A 205 24.30 -7.22 37.27
CA SER A 205 24.10 -7.18 35.82
C SER A 205 25.42 -7.25 35.06
N ARG A 206 26.44 -6.49 35.46
CA ARG A 206 27.76 -6.49 34.79
C ARG A 206 28.51 -7.82 34.93
N ALA A 207 28.51 -8.44 36.12
CA ALA A 207 29.38 -9.58 36.43
C ALA A 207 28.72 -10.96 36.37
N ALA A 208 27.42 -11.05 36.69
CA ALA A 208 26.77 -12.34 36.94
C ALA A 208 25.76 -12.75 35.86
N ARG A 209 25.23 -11.81 35.05
CA ARG A 209 24.12 -12.09 34.13
C ARG A 209 24.38 -13.23 33.14
N ASP A 210 25.62 -13.37 32.67
CA ASP A 210 26.01 -14.39 31.68
C ASP A 210 26.80 -15.57 32.30
N THR A 211 26.92 -15.60 33.64
CA THR A 211 27.80 -16.54 34.36
C THR A 211 26.97 -17.56 35.16
N ALA A 212 26.63 -18.70 34.53
CA ALA A 212 25.73 -19.70 35.11
C ALA A 212 26.02 -20.13 36.57
N PRO A 213 27.28 -20.32 37.01
CA PRO A 213 27.59 -20.62 38.41
C PRO A 213 27.16 -19.55 39.43
N LEU A 214 27.11 -18.28 39.01
CA LEU A 214 26.72 -17.15 39.87
C LEU A 214 25.22 -16.96 39.98
N LEU A 215 24.45 -17.50 39.02
CA LEU A 215 22.99 -17.39 38.97
C LEU A 215 22.32 -18.36 39.95
N VAL A 216 22.69 -18.28 41.23
CA VAL A 216 22.10 -19.07 42.32
C VAL A 216 20.78 -18.44 42.79
N PRO A 217 19.82 -19.22 43.32
CA PRO A 217 18.51 -18.70 43.72
C PRO A 217 18.55 -17.50 44.67
N ARG A 218 19.53 -17.46 45.59
CA ARG A 218 19.68 -16.34 46.55
C ARG A 218 20.08 -15.02 45.87
N LEU A 219 20.95 -15.06 44.86
CA LEU A 219 21.36 -13.86 44.11
C LEU A 219 20.23 -13.37 43.22
N ILE A 220 19.58 -14.29 42.50
CA ILE A 220 18.39 -14.00 41.67
C ILE A 220 17.30 -13.33 42.50
N ASP A 221 17.00 -13.87 43.69
CA ASP A 221 16.02 -13.29 44.59
C ASP A 221 16.42 -11.90 45.09
N ALA A 222 17.70 -11.69 45.45
CA ALA A 222 18.20 -10.39 45.88
C ALA A 222 18.09 -9.34 44.76
N VAL A 223 18.53 -9.65 43.54
CA VAL A 223 18.39 -8.74 42.38
C VAL A 223 16.91 -8.42 42.15
N LEU A 224 16.02 -9.42 42.23
CA LEU A 224 14.59 -9.19 42.03
C LEU A 224 13.97 -8.29 43.11
N ARG A 225 14.34 -8.49 44.38
CA ARG A 225 13.86 -7.66 45.50
C ARG A 225 14.28 -6.20 45.35
N HIS A 226 15.46 -5.95 44.78
CA HIS A 226 16.02 -4.60 44.64
C HIS A 226 15.96 -4.03 43.22
N MET A 227 15.35 -4.75 42.27
CA MET A 227 15.31 -4.36 40.86
C MET A 227 14.77 -2.94 40.64
N SER A 228 13.78 -2.51 41.44
CA SER A 228 13.23 -1.15 41.33
C SER A 228 14.23 -0.03 41.65
N ALA A 229 15.34 -0.33 42.34
CA ALA A 229 16.40 0.64 42.60
C ALA A 229 17.25 0.94 41.36
N ASN A 230 17.32 0.02 40.39
CA ASN A 230 17.94 0.22 39.07
C ASN A 230 17.28 -0.71 38.04
N ALA A 231 16.10 -0.32 37.56
CA ALA A 231 15.23 -1.19 36.76
C ALA A 231 15.91 -1.65 35.46
N GLU A 232 16.55 -0.74 34.72
CA GLU A 232 17.27 -1.05 33.47
C GLU A 232 18.27 -2.19 33.68
N LYS A 233 19.15 -2.06 34.68
CA LYS A 233 20.18 -3.07 34.94
C LYS A 233 19.63 -4.37 35.50
N GLY A 234 18.54 -4.32 36.27
CA GLY A 234 17.86 -5.53 36.71
C GLY A 234 17.26 -6.32 35.54
N TRP A 235 16.64 -5.64 34.57
CA TRP A 235 16.12 -6.30 33.37
C TRP A 235 17.23 -6.86 32.48
N GLU A 236 18.34 -6.12 32.29
CA GLU A 236 19.54 -6.65 31.62
C GLU A 236 20.08 -7.91 32.32
N PHE A 237 20.08 -7.92 33.66
CA PHE A 237 20.51 -9.09 34.44
C PHE A 237 19.61 -10.30 34.16
N PHE A 238 18.29 -10.15 34.25
CA PHE A 238 17.37 -11.28 34.01
C PHE A 238 17.36 -11.75 32.57
N ASP A 239 17.51 -10.86 31.60
CA ASP A 239 17.63 -11.24 30.19
C ASP A 239 18.88 -12.11 29.95
N GLY A 240 20.04 -11.66 30.41
CA GLY A 240 21.28 -12.45 30.38
C GLY A 240 21.14 -13.78 31.13
N ALA A 241 20.56 -13.73 32.34
CA ALA A 241 20.39 -14.91 33.17
C ALA A 241 19.50 -15.97 32.52
N ALA A 242 18.45 -15.56 31.81
CA ALA A 242 17.58 -16.47 31.07
C ALA A 242 18.32 -17.19 29.92
N ARG A 243 19.36 -16.55 29.35
CA ARG A 243 20.23 -17.16 28.33
C ARG A 243 21.20 -18.14 28.97
N ALA A 244 21.85 -17.76 30.07
CA ALA A 244 22.91 -18.55 30.69
C ALA A 244 22.36 -19.72 31.53
N ARG A 245 21.21 -19.53 32.21
CA ARG A 245 20.62 -20.51 33.13
C ARG A 245 19.08 -20.50 33.08
N PRO A 246 18.48 -20.94 31.96
CA PRO A 246 17.02 -20.93 31.78
C PRO A 246 16.27 -21.83 32.77
N ASP A 247 16.92 -22.84 33.34
CA ASP A 247 16.38 -23.72 34.39
C ASP A 247 16.13 -23.00 35.72
N ALA A 248 16.81 -21.87 35.97
CA ALA A 248 16.59 -21.07 37.18
C ALA A 248 15.27 -20.28 37.15
N PHE A 249 14.59 -20.21 36.01
CA PHE A 249 13.33 -19.50 35.84
C PHE A 249 12.14 -20.42 36.11
N ASP A 250 11.94 -20.77 37.38
CA ASP A 250 10.73 -21.46 37.82
C ASP A 250 9.48 -20.55 37.76
N ASP A 251 8.32 -21.11 38.09
CA ASP A 251 7.07 -20.37 38.01
C ASP A 251 6.95 -19.25 39.05
N ALA A 252 7.53 -19.43 40.23
CA ALA A 252 7.49 -18.42 41.27
C ALA A 252 8.33 -17.20 40.89
N LEU A 253 9.49 -17.42 40.27
CA LEU A 253 10.32 -16.33 39.73
C LEU A 253 9.59 -15.61 38.59
N LEU A 254 9.00 -16.36 37.66
CA LEU A 254 8.26 -15.78 36.54
C LEU A 254 7.03 -14.98 37.02
N ASP A 255 6.28 -15.43 38.03
CA ASP A 255 5.15 -14.68 38.60
C ASP A 255 5.59 -13.34 39.19
N ARG A 256 6.77 -13.30 39.83
CA ARG A 256 7.31 -12.06 40.41
C ARG A 256 7.89 -11.11 39.37
N LEU A 257 8.58 -11.63 38.34
CA LEU A 257 9.03 -10.83 37.20
C LEU A 257 7.83 -10.25 36.45
N ASP A 258 6.78 -11.04 36.30
CA ASP A 258 5.53 -10.62 35.69
C ASP A 258 4.85 -9.48 36.47
N ALA A 259 4.84 -9.54 37.80
CA ALA A 259 4.34 -8.45 38.64
C ALA A 259 5.18 -7.15 38.49
N ALA A 260 6.47 -7.28 38.15
CA ALA A 260 7.39 -6.16 37.98
C ALA A 260 7.43 -5.59 36.54
N ALA A 261 6.90 -6.30 35.55
CA ALA A 261 6.99 -5.98 34.12
C ALA A 261 6.16 -4.76 33.65
N LYS A 262 5.65 -3.94 34.56
CA LYS A 262 4.73 -2.82 34.23
C LYS A 262 5.29 -1.88 33.17
N GLU A 263 6.57 -1.53 33.24
CA GLU A 263 7.22 -0.59 32.33
C GLU A 263 8.11 -1.29 31.28
N GLU A 264 8.52 -2.54 31.54
CA GLU A 264 9.55 -3.26 30.78
C GLU A 264 9.07 -4.62 30.25
N ALA A 265 7.77 -4.71 29.93
CA ALA A 265 7.15 -5.93 29.41
C ALA A 265 7.88 -6.52 28.19
N GLY A 266 8.50 -5.67 27.36
CA GLY A 266 9.29 -6.08 26.19
C GLY A 266 10.43 -7.04 26.55
N THR A 267 11.18 -6.74 27.62
CA THR A 267 12.29 -7.59 28.08
C THR A 267 11.77 -8.91 28.64
N LEU A 268 10.63 -8.89 29.35
CA LEU A 268 10.02 -10.12 29.83
C LEU A 268 9.57 -11.05 28.68
N PHE A 269 9.07 -10.52 27.56
CA PHE A 269 8.80 -11.36 26.39
C PHE A 269 10.08 -12.03 25.84
N SER A 270 11.20 -11.31 25.82
CA SER A 270 12.50 -11.88 25.41
C SER A 270 12.96 -13.00 26.35
N ILE A 271 12.85 -12.79 27.66
CA ILE A 271 13.13 -13.80 28.69
C ILE A 271 12.26 -15.05 28.48
N LEU A 272 10.95 -14.88 28.34
CA LEU A 272 10.02 -16.00 28.11
C LEU A 272 10.39 -16.76 26.83
N ARG A 273 10.75 -16.05 25.75
CA ARG A 273 11.15 -16.68 24.48
C ARG A 273 12.41 -17.54 24.63
N ARG A 274 13.43 -17.06 25.35
CA ARG A 274 14.67 -17.83 25.65
C ARG A 274 14.38 -19.09 26.44
N ILE A 275 13.46 -19.01 27.41
CA ILE A 275 13.04 -20.18 28.19
C ILE A 275 12.31 -21.18 27.30
N MET A 276 11.47 -20.75 26.35
CA MET A 276 10.81 -21.65 25.39
C MET A 276 11.83 -22.39 24.51
N ASP A 277 12.89 -21.71 24.06
CA ASP A 277 13.95 -22.33 23.26
C ASP A 277 14.72 -23.39 24.04
N ALA A 278 15.04 -23.10 25.31
CA ALA A 278 15.80 -24.00 26.15
C ALA A 278 14.98 -25.18 26.69
N HIS A 279 13.68 -25.01 26.92
CA HIS A 279 12.84 -25.97 27.64
C HIS A 279 11.58 -26.36 26.87
N VAL A 280 11.74 -27.17 25.82
CA VAL A 280 10.63 -27.65 24.97
C VAL A 280 9.49 -28.30 25.77
N VAL A 281 9.79 -29.03 26.87
CA VAL A 281 8.77 -29.66 27.73
C VAL A 281 7.90 -28.62 28.45
N ARG A 282 8.45 -27.45 28.80
CA ARG A 282 7.73 -26.36 29.46
C ARG A 282 7.02 -25.43 28.49
N LEU A 283 7.24 -25.61 27.18
CA LEU A 283 6.76 -24.70 26.14
C LEU A 283 5.25 -24.38 26.23
N PRO A 284 4.33 -25.34 26.45
CA PRO A 284 2.90 -25.01 26.55
C PRO A 284 2.60 -24.01 27.67
N ARG A 285 3.20 -24.23 28.86
CA ARG A 285 2.98 -23.38 30.03
C ARG A 285 3.64 -22.01 29.90
N ILE A 286 4.84 -21.94 29.32
CA ILE A 286 5.52 -20.66 29.07
C ILE A 286 4.77 -19.88 27.99
N MET A 287 4.20 -20.55 26.99
CA MET A 287 3.33 -19.91 25.99
C MET A 287 2.04 -19.37 26.63
N ASP A 288 1.40 -20.09 27.57
CA ASP A 288 0.23 -19.57 28.30
C ASP A 288 0.56 -18.26 29.03
N ARG A 289 1.73 -18.20 29.67
CA ARG A 289 2.24 -16.98 30.32
C ARG A 289 2.51 -15.87 29.31
N TYR A 290 3.11 -16.20 28.17
CA TYR A 290 3.38 -15.25 27.09
C TYR A 290 2.07 -14.63 26.55
N VAL A 291 1.05 -15.45 26.32
CA VAL A 291 -0.29 -14.98 25.87
C VAL A 291 -0.96 -14.11 26.93
N ALA A 292 -0.89 -14.50 28.21
CA ALA A 292 -1.44 -13.70 29.32
C ALA A 292 -0.73 -12.34 29.47
N LEU A 293 0.59 -12.31 29.26
CA LEU A 293 1.37 -11.07 29.27
C LEU A 293 1.02 -10.18 28.07
N LEU A 294 0.84 -10.75 26.87
CA LEU A 294 0.40 -10.03 25.67
C LEU A 294 -0.92 -9.33 25.90
N ARG A 295 -1.92 -10.01 26.49
CA ARG A 295 -3.21 -9.39 26.81
C ARG A 295 -3.10 -8.17 27.73
N ARG A 296 -2.14 -8.18 28.66
CA ARG A 296 -1.89 -7.05 29.57
C ARG A 296 -1.07 -5.93 28.94
N HIS A 297 -0.18 -6.27 28.02
CA HIS A 297 0.74 -5.34 27.35
C HIS A 297 0.71 -5.50 25.82
N PRO A 298 -0.42 -5.21 25.16
CA PRO A 298 -0.65 -5.58 23.76
C PRO A 298 0.34 -4.93 22.79
N GLU A 299 0.71 -3.67 22.96
CA GLU A 299 1.66 -2.99 22.07
C GLU A 299 3.03 -3.71 22.04
N LYS A 300 3.63 -3.91 23.23
CA LYS A 300 4.92 -4.58 23.40
C LYS A 300 4.84 -6.07 23.05
N GLY A 301 3.73 -6.72 23.40
CA GLY A 301 3.52 -8.14 23.12
C GLY A 301 3.38 -8.43 21.64
N ILE A 302 2.62 -7.62 20.90
CA ILE A 302 2.51 -7.75 19.44
C ILE A 302 3.87 -7.48 18.78
N ASP A 303 4.61 -6.47 19.24
CA ASP A 303 5.97 -6.19 18.74
C ASP A 303 6.92 -7.38 18.98
N ALA A 304 6.87 -7.95 20.19
CA ALA A 304 7.67 -9.12 20.54
C ALA A 304 7.29 -10.35 19.71
N VAL A 305 5.99 -10.66 19.57
CA VAL A 305 5.52 -11.78 18.70
C VAL A 305 6.01 -11.59 17.28
N ARG A 306 6.01 -10.35 16.78
CA ARG A 306 6.47 -10.07 15.42
C ARG A 306 7.92 -10.53 15.19
N TYR A 307 8.81 -10.32 16.16
CA TYR A 307 10.22 -10.68 16.02
C TYR A 307 10.54 -12.11 16.51
N ALA A 308 9.78 -12.63 17.47
CA ALA A 308 10.10 -13.85 18.19
C ALA A 308 9.61 -15.15 17.53
N PHE A 309 8.77 -15.06 16.49
CA PHE A 309 8.23 -16.21 15.76
C PHE A 309 8.48 -16.04 14.26
N GLN A 310 9.75 -16.07 13.85
CA GLN A 310 10.14 -15.96 12.44
C GLN A 310 10.54 -17.33 11.88
N ARG A 311 10.37 -17.53 10.56
CA ARG A 311 10.77 -18.75 9.84
C ARG A 311 10.13 -20.00 10.46
N ASP A 312 10.92 -21.03 10.75
CA ASP A 312 10.46 -22.34 11.26
C ASP A 312 9.74 -22.25 12.62
N GLU A 313 9.88 -21.14 13.34
CA GLU A 313 9.22 -20.91 14.64
C GLU A 313 7.72 -20.64 14.50
N ILE A 314 7.21 -20.36 13.30
CA ILE A 314 5.79 -20.14 13.05
C ILE A 314 4.92 -21.34 13.44
N ARG A 315 5.51 -22.55 13.47
CA ARG A 315 4.85 -23.76 13.98
C ARG A 315 4.48 -23.67 15.47
N LEU A 316 5.14 -22.81 16.24
CA LEU A 316 4.89 -22.59 17.66
C LEU A 316 3.70 -21.65 17.91
N ILE A 317 3.25 -20.91 16.89
CA ILE A 317 2.09 -20.04 17.01
C ILE A 317 0.84 -20.89 17.25
N ARG A 318 0.12 -20.57 18.33
CA ARG A 318 -1.13 -21.22 18.74
C ARG A 318 -2.34 -20.33 18.43
N PRO A 319 -3.56 -20.90 18.28
CA PRO A 319 -4.77 -20.12 18.05
C PRO A 319 -5.07 -19.05 19.12
N ASP A 320 -4.74 -19.31 20.39
CA ASP A 320 -4.97 -18.38 21.49
C ASP A 320 -4.00 -17.19 21.49
N LEU A 321 -2.78 -17.37 20.97
CA LEU A 321 -1.83 -16.29 20.72
C LEU A 321 -2.33 -15.35 19.62
N VAL A 322 -2.80 -15.93 18.49
CA VAL A 322 -3.40 -15.15 17.40
C VAL A 322 -4.63 -14.39 17.91
N ARG A 323 -5.48 -15.03 18.71
CA ARG A 323 -6.64 -14.36 19.32
C ARG A 323 -6.23 -13.20 20.23
N ALA A 324 -5.21 -13.37 21.06
CA ALA A 324 -4.72 -12.31 21.94
C ALA A 324 -4.13 -11.12 21.13
N VAL A 325 -3.49 -11.39 20.00
CA VAL A 325 -3.05 -10.34 19.05
C VAL A 325 -4.26 -9.61 18.45
N CYS A 326 -5.31 -10.33 18.06
CA CYS A 326 -6.56 -9.73 17.58
C CYS A 326 -7.29 -8.90 18.65
N GLU A 327 -7.28 -9.33 19.91
CA GLU A 327 -7.83 -8.57 21.05
C GLU A 327 -7.05 -7.26 21.29
N GLY A 328 -5.72 -7.29 21.10
CA GLY A 328 -4.82 -6.14 21.27
C GLY A 328 -4.53 -5.34 19.99
N PHE A 329 -5.20 -5.65 18.87
CA PHE A 329 -4.79 -5.26 17.52
C PHE A 329 -4.49 -3.75 17.39
N ALA A 330 -5.39 -2.90 17.87
CA ALA A 330 -5.28 -1.44 17.76
C ALA A 330 -4.03 -0.86 18.44
N ALA A 331 -3.44 -1.56 19.42
CA ALA A 331 -2.25 -1.11 20.13
C ALA A 331 -0.98 -1.16 19.27
N ASN A 332 -0.92 -2.06 18.28
CA ASN A 332 0.18 -2.16 17.32
C ASN A 332 -0.32 -2.84 16.02
N ALA A 333 -1.15 -2.13 15.27
CA ALA A 333 -1.84 -2.68 14.10
C ALA A 333 -0.88 -3.21 13.04
N ARG A 334 0.25 -2.51 12.81
CA ARG A 334 1.28 -2.95 11.88
C ARG A 334 1.83 -4.33 12.24
N GLY A 335 2.25 -4.50 13.50
CA GLY A 335 2.79 -5.78 13.97
C GLY A 335 1.74 -6.89 13.93
N ALA A 336 0.47 -6.57 14.20
CA ALA A 336 -0.64 -7.51 14.10
C ALA A 336 -0.89 -7.95 12.64
N PHE A 337 -0.97 -7.02 11.67
CA PHE A 337 -1.08 -7.36 10.25
C PHE A 337 0.12 -8.17 9.74
N GLU A 338 1.36 -7.80 10.12
CA GLU A 338 2.57 -8.54 9.76
C GLU A 338 2.58 -9.97 10.33
N LEU A 339 1.99 -10.18 11.51
CA LEU A 339 1.79 -11.52 12.07
C LEU A 339 0.70 -12.30 11.32
N LEU A 340 -0.50 -11.71 11.15
CA LEU A 340 -1.61 -12.38 10.47
C LEU A 340 -1.26 -12.73 9.02
N HIS A 341 -0.50 -11.88 8.33
CA HIS A 341 0.00 -12.16 7.00
C HIS A 341 0.94 -13.36 6.97
N ARG A 342 1.87 -13.48 7.93
CA ARG A 342 2.71 -14.68 8.04
C ARG A 342 1.92 -15.92 8.38
N CYS A 343 1.00 -15.84 9.35
CA CYS A 343 0.08 -16.93 9.66
C CYS A 343 -0.72 -17.35 8.43
N LEU A 344 -1.19 -16.41 7.61
CA LEU A 344 -1.91 -16.72 6.38
C LEU A 344 -1.06 -17.51 5.37
N LEU A 345 0.22 -17.16 5.23
CA LEU A 345 1.13 -17.82 4.29
C LEU A 345 1.57 -19.20 4.80
N ASP A 346 1.94 -19.31 6.08
CA ASP A 346 2.62 -20.50 6.62
C ASP A 346 1.71 -21.41 7.48
N ARG A 347 0.62 -20.86 8.04
CA ARG A 347 -0.33 -21.54 8.95
C ARG A 347 -1.78 -21.09 8.68
N PRO A 348 -2.29 -21.19 7.44
CA PRO A 348 -3.56 -20.59 7.03
C PRO A 348 -4.76 -21.04 7.87
N GLU A 349 -4.69 -22.22 8.51
CA GLU A 349 -5.74 -22.72 9.41
C GLU A 349 -5.95 -21.86 10.67
N LEU A 350 -4.99 -21.00 11.02
CA LEU A 350 -5.10 -20.06 12.13
C LEU A 350 -5.86 -18.78 11.75
N ILE A 351 -6.17 -18.57 10.47
CA ILE A 351 -6.91 -17.40 10.00
C ILE A 351 -8.39 -17.78 9.81
N GLY A 352 -9.20 -17.56 10.84
CA GLY A 352 -10.64 -17.77 10.79
C GLY A 352 -11.42 -16.48 10.51
N ARG A 353 -12.74 -16.58 10.64
CA ARG A 353 -13.64 -15.42 10.53
C ARG A 353 -13.33 -14.35 11.57
N THR A 354 -13.03 -14.76 12.80
CA THR A 354 -12.71 -13.85 13.91
C THR A 354 -11.49 -12.99 13.61
N GLU A 355 -10.43 -13.58 13.06
CA GLU A 355 -9.18 -12.90 12.72
C GLU A 355 -9.38 -11.93 11.55
N VAL A 356 -10.15 -12.32 10.53
CA VAL A 356 -10.52 -11.45 9.41
C VAL A 356 -11.37 -10.27 9.86
N ASP A 357 -12.38 -10.50 10.71
CA ASP A 357 -13.23 -9.43 11.24
C ASP A 357 -12.41 -8.46 12.12
N ALA A 358 -11.48 -8.96 12.93
CA ALA A 358 -10.55 -8.13 13.71
C ALA A 358 -9.64 -7.28 12.81
N ALA A 359 -9.08 -7.87 11.75
CA ALA A 359 -8.29 -7.15 10.76
C ALA A 359 -9.09 -6.03 10.07
N ILE A 360 -10.34 -6.30 9.69
CA ILE A 360 -11.24 -5.30 9.04
C ILE A 360 -11.51 -4.12 9.98
N GLN A 361 -11.79 -4.39 11.26
CA GLN A 361 -12.05 -3.33 12.25
C GLN A 361 -10.84 -2.41 12.46
N ASN A 362 -9.63 -2.85 12.11
CA ASN A 362 -8.38 -2.14 12.37
C ASN A 362 -7.69 -1.55 11.13
N ILE A 363 -8.31 -1.59 9.95
CA ILE A 363 -7.79 -1.02 8.69
C ILE A 363 -7.31 0.43 8.83
N SER A 364 -7.99 1.27 9.62
CA SER A 364 -7.62 2.68 9.78
C SER A 364 -6.31 2.93 10.54
N HIS A 365 -5.70 1.91 11.13
CA HIS A 365 -4.49 2.06 11.93
C HIS A 365 -3.18 1.89 11.13
N ASP A 366 -3.19 1.11 10.03
CA ASP A 366 -2.04 0.99 9.11
C ASP A 366 -2.52 0.55 7.71
N THR A 367 -2.64 1.51 6.79
CA THR A 367 -3.19 1.29 5.44
C THR A 367 -2.21 0.62 4.46
N THR A 368 -0.98 0.29 4.86
CA THR A 368 -0.03 -0.39 3.97
C THR A 368 0.04 -1.87 4.28
N ALA A 369 0.12 -2.22 5.57
CA ALA A 369 0.21 -3.62 5.99
C ALA A 369 -1.11 -4.38 5.77
N ASP A 370 -2.25 -3.70 5.92
CA ASP A 370 -3.58 -4.26 5.70
C ASP A 370 -3.83 -4.67 4.23
N PHE A 371 -3.40 -3.86 3.26
CA PHE A 371 -3.58 -4.11 1.84
C PHE A 371 -2.93 -5.43 1.44
N HIS A 372 -1.67 -5.63 1.85
CA HIS A 372 -0.93 -6.85 1.56
C HIS A 372 -1.59 -8.07 2.19
N PHE A 373 -2.03 -7.97 3.46
CA PHE A 373 -2.74 -9.05 4.13
C PHE A 373 -4.02 -9.44 3.37
N PHE A 374 -4.91 -8.48 3.06
CA PHE A 374 -6.17 -8.79 2.37
C PHE A 374 -5.93 -9.27 0.94
N ARG A 375 -4.93 -8.76 0.22
CA ARG A 375 -4.59 -9.24 -1.11
C ARG A 375 -4.19 -10.71 -1.11
N GLU A 376 -3.32 -11.12 -0.18
CA GLU A 376 -2.95 -12.53 -0.05
C GLU A 376 -4.10 -13.37 0.52
N LEU A 377 -4.95 -12.81 1.40
CA LEU A 377 -6.12 -13.51 1.96
C LEU A 377 -7.04 -13.99 0.85
N LEU A 378 -7.29 -13.15 -0.15
CA LEU A 378 -8.13 -13.46 -1.29
C LEU A 378 -7.56 -14.57 -2.18
N LYS A 379 -6.23 -14.71 -2.24
CA LYS A 379 -5.58 -15.80 -2.99
C LYS A 379 -5.62 -17.11 -2.22
N MET A 380 -5.33 -17.06 -0.93
CA MET A 380 -5.14 -18.25 -0.09
C MET A 380 -6.44 -18.79 0.50
N ARG A 381 -7.44 -17.93 0.74
CA ARG A 381 -8.70 -18.23 1.43
C ARG A 381 -9.91 -17.62 0.69
N PRO A 382 -10.27 -18.16 -0.50
CA PRO A 382 -11.31 -17.59 -1.36
C PRO A 382 -12.71 -17.55 -0.72
N GLU A 383 -12.96 -18.31 0.35
CA GLU A 383 -14.20 -18.21 1.14
C GLU A 383 -14.40 -16.83 1.81
N PHE A 384 -13.33 -16.05 2.00
CA PHE A 384 -13.38 -14.68 2.51
C PHE A 384 -13.38 -13.63 1.39
N THR A 385 -13.69 -14.01 0.14
CA THR A 385 -13.61 -13.05 -0.97
C THR A 385 -14.48 -11.80 -0.79
N PRO A 386 -15.73 -11.90 -0.33
CA PRO A 386 -16.56 -10.71 -0.09
C PRO A 386 -15.96 -9.78 0.97
N GLU A 387 -15.56 -10.32 2.12
CA GLU A 387 -14.97 -9.57 3.22
C GLU A 387 -13.63 -8.96 2.83
N GLY A 388 -12.73 -9.74 2.24
CA GLY A 388 -11.43 -9.27 1.78
C GLY A 388 -11.54 -8.22 0.68
N THR A 389 -12.49 -8.35 -0.25
CA THR A 389 -12.70 -7.33 -1.30
C THR A 389 -13.22 -6.02 -0.71
N LEU A 390 -14.19 -6.10 0.22
CA LEU A 390 -14.69 -4.95 0.94
C LEU A 390 -13.56 -4.27 1.74
N ALA A 391 -12.73 -5.06 2.42
CA ALA A 391 -11.57 -4.59 3.16
C ALA A 391 -10.58 -3.85 2.25
N LEU A 392 -10.22 -4.41 1.09
CA LEU A 392 -9.36 -3.73 0.11
C LEU A 392 -9.94 -2.37 -0.32
N PHE A 393 -11.25 -2.25 -0.50
CA PHE A 393 -11.87 -0.96 -0.77
C PHE A 393 -11.82 0.00 0.42
N GLU A 394 -11.90 -0.50 1.65
CA GLU A 394 -11.69 0.34 2.83
C GLU A 394 -10.28 0.88 2.89
N VAL A 395 -9.28 0.04 2.60
CA VAL A 395 -7.88 0.46 2.53
C VAL A 395 -7.73 1.54 1.45
N ILE A 396 -8.15 1.24 0.22
CA ILE A 396 -8.06 2.17 -0.93
C ILE A 396 -8.76 3.51 -0.65
N ALA A 397 -9.92 3.48 0.02
CA ALA A 397 -10.67 4.69 0.39
C ALA A 397 -10.01 5.49 1.53
N ALA A 398 -9.17 4.84 2.34
CA ALA A 398 -8.39 5.47 3.41
C ALA A 398 -6.99 5.92 2.94
N THR A 399 -6.46 5.34 1.84
CA THR A 399 -5.12 5.65 1.31
C THR A 399 -4.98 7.15 0.97
N PRO A 400 -4.08 7.88 1.67
CA PRO A 400 -3.88 9.31 1.43
C PRO A 400 -3.40 9.63 0.01
N ALA A 401 -3.76 10.81 -0.52
CA ALA A 401 -3.41 11.21 -1.88
C ALA A 401 -1.90 11.27 -2.17
N ARG A 402 -1.05 11.47 -1.14
CA ARG A 402 0.42 11.40 -1.30
C ARG A 402 0.92 10.03 -1.76
N HIS A 403 0.11 8.98 -1.62
CA HIS A 403 0.39 7.61 -2.05
C HIS A 403 -0.41 7.22 -3.31
N GLY A 404 -0.69 8.15 -4.23
CA GLY A 404 -1.46 7.84 -5.45
C GLY A 404 -0.91 6.68 -6.29
N HIS A 405 0.40 6.45 -6.29
CA HIS A 405 1.00 5.28 -6.95
C HIS A 405 0.58 3.96 -6.29
N ALA A 406 0.62 3.89 -4.96
CA ALA A 406 0.14 2.73 -4.20
C ALA A 406 -1.34 2.52 -4.49
N ARG A 407 -2.17 3.58 -4.41
CA ARG A 407 -3.60 3.49 -4.73
C ARG A 407 -3.87 2.92 -6.13
N ALA A 408 -3.08 3.31 -7.14
CA ALA A 408 -3.23 2.78 -8.50
C ALA A 408 -2.90 1.28 -8.60
N GLU A 409 -1.86 0.82 -7.89
CA GLU A 409 -1.52 -0.61 -7.76
C GLU A 409 -2.61 -1.37 -6.99
N GLU A 410 -3.15 -0.75 -5.94
CA GLU A 410 -4.21 -1.31 -5.12
C GLU A 410 -5.48 -1.53 -5.94
N ILE A 411 -5.89 -0.52 -6.72
CA ILE A 411 -7.02 -0.60 -7.65
C ILE A 411 -6.77 -1.69 -8.71
N ALA A 412 -5.55 -1.82 -9.22
CA ALA A 412 -5.22 -2.88 -10.18
C ALA A 412 -5.42 -4.29 -9.58
N SER A 413 -5.16 -4.47 -8.29
CA SER A 413 -5.44 -5.74 -7.60
C SER A 413 -6.95 -5.99 -7.48
N VAL A 414 -7.75 -4.96 -7.20
CA VAL A 414 -9.22 -5.07 -7.18
C VAL A 414 -9.79 -5.30 -8.58
N MET A 415 -9.19 -4.73 -9.62
CA MET A 415 -9.52 -5.04 -11.01
C MET A 415 -9.28 -6.51 -11.33
N ALA A 416 -8.16 -7.09 -10.87
CA ALA A 416 -7.90 -8.51 -11.04
C ALA A 416 -8.94 -9.39 -10.33
N ILE A 417 -9.38 -9.02 -9.13
CA ILE A 417 -10.49 -9.71 -8.42
C ILE A 417 -11.79 -9.57 -9.19
N SER A 418 -12.05 -8.37 -9.74
CA SER A 418 -13.21 -8.11 -10.58
C SER A 418 -13.20 -8.99 -11.84
N GLU A 419 -12.07 -9.11 -12.51
CA GLU A 419 -11.84 -10.02 -13.64
C GLU A 419 -11.98 -11.50 -13.26
N ALA A 420 -11.55 -11.90 -12.07
CA ALA A 420 -11.73 -13.26 -11.59
C ALA A 420 -13.21 -13.58 -11.25
N ALA A 421 -13.92 -12.64 -10.62
CA ALA A 421 -15.35 -12.75 -10.32
C ALA A 421 -16.20 -12.89 -11.59
N HIS A 422 -15.74 -12.32 -12.69
CA HIS A 422 -16.36 -12.48 -14.00
C HIS A 422 -16.31 -13.91 -14.54
N ILE A 423 -15.37 -14.73 -14.09
CA ILE A 423 -15.26 -16.15 -14.50
C ILE A 423 -16.20 -17.02 -13.66
N ARG A 424 -16.37 -16.66 -12.38
CA ARG A 424 -17.15 -17.41 -11.39
C ARG A 424 -18.42 -16.65 -11.02
N THR A 425 -19.53 -16.99 -11.67
CA THR A 425 -20.87 -16.44 -11.42
C THR A 425 -21.29 -16.54 -9.95
N GLY A 426 -20.88 -17.58 -9.22
CA GLY A 426 -21.11 -17.68 -7.78
C GLY A 426 -20.41 -16.55 -6.99
N LEU A 427 -19.18 -16.20 -7.37
CA LEU A 427 -18.45 -15.09 -6.78
C LEU A 427 -19.02 -13.73 -7.21
N GLU A 428 -19.40 -13.57 -8.49
CA GLU A 428 -20.09 -12.37 -8.96
C GLU A 428 -21.39 -12.10 -8.17
N ASN A 429 -22.16 -13.15 -7.91
CA ASN A 429 -23.39 -13.04 -7.11
C ASN A 429 -23.09 -12.65 -5.66
N ALA A 430 -22.11 -13.28 -5.01
CA ALA A 430 -21.69 -12.93 -3.65
C ALA A 430 -21.21 -11.46 -3.54
N LEU A 431 -20.46 -10.96 -4.53
CA LEU A 431 -19.99 -9.57 -4.56
C LEU A 431 -21.08 -8.55 -4.93
N ARG A 432 -22.18 -9.00 -5.53
CA ARG A 432 -23.36 -8.16 -5.82
C ARG A 432 -24.25 -7.96 -4.61
N GLU A 433 -24.26 -8.92 -3.68
CA GLU A 433 -25.01 -8.80 -2.45
C GLU A 433 -24.59 -7.54 -1.68
N PRO A 434 -25.53 -6.81 -1.07
CA PRO A 434 -25.17 -5.67 -0.24
C PRO A 434 -24.26 -6.09 0.92
N PRO A 435 -23.03 -5.54 1.01
CA PRO A 435 -22.15 -5.83 2.12
C PRO A 435 -22.83 -5.42 3.43
N ARG A 436 -22.90 -6.37 4.37
CA ARG A 436 -23.53 -6.18 5.69
C ARG A 436 -22.68 -5.34 6.64
N VAL A 437 -21.38 -5.37 6.43
CA VAL A 437 -20.37 -4.67 7.23
C VAL A 437 -19.63 -3.65 6.37
N GLY A 438 -18.82 -2.83 7.03
CA GLY A 438 -17.86 -1.92 6.40
C GLY A 438 -18.33 -0.48 6.17
N LYS A 439 -17.35 0.39 6.00
CA LYS A 439 -17.53 1.84 5.87
C LYS A 439 -18.29 2.17 4.59
N ARG A 440 -19.04 3.27 4.65
CA ARG A 440 -19.85 3.80 3.53
C ARG A 440 -19.05 3.87 2.22
N ARG A 441 -17.84 4.43 2.26
CA ARG A 441 -16.96 4.58 1.08
C ARG A 441 -16.68 3.25 0.40
N ALA A 442 -16.28 2.23 1.17
CA ALA A 442 -15.98 0.92 0.62
C ALA A 442 -17.20 0.22 0.04
N ARG A 443 -18.34 0.28 0.74
CA ARG A 443 -19.61 -0.28 0.23
C ARG A 443 -20.05 0.42 -1.07
N ALA A 444 -19.81 1.72 -1.20
CA ALA A 444 -20.10 2.48 -2.42
C ALA A 444 -19.16 2.12 -3.57
N LEU A 445 -17.85 2.03 -3.34
CA LEU A 445 -16.88 1.60 -4.35
C LEU A 445 -17.17 0.17 -4.83
N MET A 446 -17.48 -0.74 -3.90
CA MET A 446 -17.90 -2.10 -4.21
C MET A 446 -19.20 -2.10 -5.04
N ALA A 447 -20.18 -1.25 -4.72
CA ALA A 447 -21.40 -1.12 -5.51
C ALA A 447 -21.14 -0.58 -6.92
N ILE A 448 -20.33 0.48 -7.06
CA ILE A 448 -19.90 1.05 -8.35
C ILE A 448 -19.31 -0.06 -9.22
N MET A 449 -18.49 -0.92 -8.64
CA MET A 449 -17.79 -1.98 -9.36
C MET A 449 -18.65 -3.20 -9.66
N PHE A 450 -19.28 -3.80 -8.66
CA PHE A 450 -19.84 -5.16 -8.80
C PHE A 450 -21.33 -5.19 -9.15
N ARG A 451 -22.09 -4.10 -8.89
CA ARG A 451 -23.55 -4.07 -9.15
C ARG A 451 -23.94 -3.67 -10.57
N GLN A 452 -22.97 -3.41 -11.45
CA GLN A 452 -23.26 -3.13 -12.84
C GLN A 452 -23.81 -4.39 -13.52
N LYS A 453 -24.98 -4.25 -14.16
CA LYS A 453 -25.57 -5.31 -14.99
C LYS A 453 -24.77 -5.54 -16.27
N LEU A 454 -24.28 -4.45 -16.86
CA LEU A 454 -23.50 -4.47 -18.10
C LEU A 454 -22.00 -4.49 -17.79
N ARG A 455 -21.31 -5.55 -18.22
CA ARG A 455 -19.86 -5.74 -18.01
C ARG A 455 -19.02 -4.67 -18.72
N ALA A 456 -19.43 -4.21 -19.89
CA ALA A 456 -18.75 -3.10 -20.58
C ALA A 456 -18.73 -1.82 -19.73
N ARG A 457 -19.88 -1.47 -19.13
CA ARG A 457 -19.96 -0.32 -18.23
C ARG A 457 -19.12 -0.52 -16.97
N ARG A 458 -19.11 -1.72 -16.40
CA ARG A 458 -18.21 -2.07 -15.29
C ARG A 458 -16.75 -1.85 -15.66
N HIS A 459 -16.30 -2.31 -16.83
CA HIS A 459 -14.94 -2.11 -17.30
C HIS A 459 -14.59 -0.62 -17.44
N VAL A 460 -15.49 0.19 -18.00
CA VAL A 460 -15.30 1.65 -18.06
C VAL A 460 -15.16 2.26 -16.67
N LEU A 461 -15.99 1.85 -15.70
CA LEU A 461 -15.91 2.34 -14.32
C LEU A 461 -14.63 1.88 -13.60
N LEU A 462 -14.12 0.68 -13.88
CA LEU A 462 -12.84 0.20 -13.38
C LEU A 462 -11.68 1.06 -13.87
N GLU A 463 -11.63 1.31 -15.18
CA GLU A 463 -10.62 2.18 -15.77
C GLU A 463 -10.77 3.63 -15.28
N ALA A 464 -12.00 4.11 -15.09
CA ALA A 464 -12.27 5.42 -14.49
C ALA A 464 -11.78 5.53 -13.04
N LEU A 465 -11.94 4.47 -12.23
CA LEU A 465 -11.40 4.42 -10.87
C LEU A 465 -9.88 4.39 -10.88
N ARG A 466 -9.26 3.56 -11.74
CA ARG A 466 -7.80 3.51 -11.90
C ARG A 466 -7.25 4.87 -12.30
N TYR A 467 -7.90 5.53 -13.26
CA TYR A 467 -7.61 6.89 -13.67
C TYR A 467 -7.72 7.88 -12.49
N ALA A 468 -8.83 7.84 -11.75
CA ALA A 468 -9.05 8.70 -10.60
C ALA A 468 -8.00 8.50 -9.50
N GLY A 469 -7.58 7.26 -9.26
CA GLY A 469 -6.56 6.93 -8.28
C GLY A 469 -5.14 7.34 -8.70
N GLY A 470 -4.83 7.27 -9.99
CA GLY A 470 -3.51 7.59 -10.54
C GLY A 470 -3.29 9.08 -10.82
N ILE A 471 -4.35 9.88 -10.99
CA ILE A 471 -4.22 11.32 -11.27
C ILE A 471 -3.97 12.11 -9.97
N VAL A 472 -2.78 12.70 -9.86
CA VAL A 472 -2.34 13.46 -8.69
C VAL A 472 -1.82 14.82 -9.12
N LEU A 473 -2.33 15.88 -8.48
CA LEU A 473 -1.89 17.25 -8.68
C LEU A 473 -1.31 17.82 -7.38
N TRP A 474 -0.62 18.96 -7.50
CA TRP A 474 -0.19 19.75 -6.36
C TRP A 474 -1.10 20.95 -6.19
N ARG A 475 -1.52 21.20 -4.94
CA ARG A 475 -2.20 22.43 -4.52
C ARG A 475 -1.41 23.15 -3.43
N LYS A 476 -1.60 24.46 -3.39
CA LYS A 476 -1.04 25.35 -2.36
C LYS A 476 -1.97 25.34 -1.16
N ILE A 477 -1.40 25.17 0.03
CA ILE A 477 -2.11 25.25 1.30
C ILE A 477 -2.07 26.72 1.76
N PRO A 478 -3.22 27.36 1.99
CA PRO A 478 -3.23 28.70 2.57
C PRO A 478 -2.46 28.72 3.90
N PRO A 479 -1.60 29.70 4.15
CA PRO A 479 -0.83 29.76 5.39
C PRO A 479 -1.78 29.90 6.59
N ALA A 480 -1.51 29.16 7.67
CA ALA A 480 -2.33 29.17 8.89
C ALA A 480 -2.37 30.54 9.59
N SER A 481 -1.40 31.41 9.31
CA SER A 481 -1.31 32.77 9.85
C SER A 481 -0.77 33.75 8.81
N PRO A 482 -1.12 35.06 8.91
CA PRO A 482 -0.51 36.11 8.08
C PRO A 482 1.02 36.11 8.28
N GLY A 483 1.77 35.65 7.27
CA GLY A 483 3.24 35.51 7.31
C GLY A 483 3.77 34.06 7.42
N GLY A 484 2.90 33.05 7.50
CA GLY A 484 3.31 31.64 7.39
C GLY A 484 3.89 31.30 6.01
N LYS A 485 4.79 30.30 5.96
CA LYS A 485 5.30 29.79 4.67
C LYS A 485 4.18 29.09 3.90
N GLU A 486 4.14 29.31 2.60
CA GLU A 486 3.24 28.60 1.70
C GLU A 486 3.69 27.13 1.62
N GLU A 487 2.85 26.23 2.10
CA GLU A 487 3.06 24.79 1.97
C GLU A 487 2.32 24.26 0.74
N SER A 488 2.76 23.12 0.21
CA SER A 488 2.08 22.44 -0.89
C SER A 488 1.84 20.99 -0.56
N GLU A 489 0.68 20.47 -0.93
CA GLU A 489 0.36 19.05 -0.79
C GLU A 489 -0.11 18.44 -2.10
N LYS A 490 0.05 17.12 -2.19
CA LYS A 490 -0.52 16.30 -3.26
C LYS A 490 -1.98 16.02 -2.97
N PHE A 491 -2.83 16.14 -3.99
CA PHE A 491 -4.24 15.76 -3.92
C PHE A 491 -4.68 15.04 -5.20
N SER A 492 -5.78 14.28 -5.12
CA SER A 492 -6.29 13.50 -6.25
C SER A 492 -7.66 14.04 -6.64
N PRO A 493 -7.76 15.05 -7.52
CA PRO A 493 -8.99 15.82 -7.75
C PRO A 493 -10.21 14.94 -8.04
N VAL A 494 -10.07 13.97 -8.94
CA VAL A 494 -11.17 13.07 -9.30
C VAL A 494 -11.52 12.13 -8.13
N TRP A 495 -10.52 11.53 -7.50
CA TRP A 495 -10.72 10.61 -6.38
C TRP A 495 -11.37 11.29 -5.17
N ASP A 496 -10.80 12.42 -4.74
CA ASP A 496 -11.24 13.18 -3.57
C ASP A 496 -12.67 13.68 -3.79
N PHE A 497 -13.01 14.09 -5.02
CA PHE A 497 -14.37 14.51 -5.36
C PHE A 497 -15.35 13.33 -5.40
N VAL A 498 -14.94 12.15 -5.86
CA VAL A 498 -15.78 10.94 -5.78
C VAL A 498 -16.04 10.55 -4.34
N MET A 499 -15.02 10.60 -3.47
CA MET A 499 -15.20 10.39 -2.04
C MET A 499 -16.15 11.44 -1.44
N PHE A 500 -16.03 12.71 -1.85
CA PHE A 500 -16.98 13.75 -1.47
C PHE A 500 -18.42 13.42 -1.91
N ILE A 501 -18.67 13.00 -3.15
CA ILE A 501 -20.01 12.59 -3.61
C ILE A 501 -20.53 11.44 -2.76
N ILE A 502 -19.69 10.44 -2.48
CA ILE A 502 -20.08 9.26 -1.70
C ILE A 502 -20.45 9.66 -0.27
N ASP A 503 -19.60 10.41 0.42
CA ASP A 503 -19.81 10.81 1.82
C ASP A 503 -21.05 11.69 2.00
N ASN A 504 -21.40 12.46 0.96
CA ASN A 504 -22.49 13.44 0.99
C ASN A 504 -23.76 12.97 0.26
N SER A 505 -23.83 11.71 -0.17
CA SER A 505 -25.08 11.11 -0.67
C SER A 505 -26.05 10.84 0.50
N GLY A 506 -27.35 10.65 0.26
CA GLY A 506 -28.31 10.30 1.32
C GLY A 506 -28.05 8.92 1.94
N ASP A 507 -28.51 8.67 3.17
CA ASP A 507 -28.25 7.41 3.88
C ASP A 507 -29.09 6.22 3.37
N ASP A 508 -30.23 6.50 2.71
CA ASP A 508 -31.27 5.49 2.41
C ASP A 508 -31.05 4.65 1.14
N ALA A 509 -29.96 4.86 0.43
CA ALA A 509 -29.42 3.92 -0.54
C ALA A 509 -27.99 4.30 -0.81
N ILE A 510 -27.11 3.32 -1.04
CA ILE A 510 -25.81 3.56 -1.67
C ILE A 510 -26.09 4.02 -3.12
N SER A 511 -26.51 5.27 -3.28
CA SER A 511 -26.80 5.86 -4.57
C SER A 511 -25.48 6.20 -5.23
N THR A 512 -24.99 5.25 -6.02
CA THR A 512 -23.74 5.39 -6.76
C THR A 512 -23.90 6.19 -8.04
N ALA A 513 -25.14 6.45 -8.49
CA ALA A 513 -25.41 7.00 -9.82
C ALA A 513 -24.68 8.33 -10.08
N ALA A 514 -24.64 9.24 -9.10
CA ALA A 514 -23.90 10.51 -9.25
C ALA A 514 -22.39 10.29 -9.33
N ALA A 515 -21.84 9.41 -8.48
CA ALA A 515 -20.43 9.07 -8.48
C ALA A 515 -20.00 8.34 -9.77
N GLU A 516 -20.82 7.40 -10.26
CA GLU A 516 -20.61 6.70 -11.53
C GLU A 516 -20.59 7.68 -12.71
N ARG A 517 -21.59 8.56 -12.82
CA ARG A 517 -21.66 9.57 -13.89
C ARG A 517 -20.48 10.53 -13.84
N PHE A 518 -20.10 10.97 -12.64
CA PHE A 518 -18.92 11.82 -12.45
C PHE A 518 -17.63 11.11 -12.87
N LEU A 519 -17.40 9.88 -12.38
CA LEU A 519 -16.23 9.06 -12.71
C LEU A 519 -16.12 8.82 -14.20
N GLU A 520 -17.18 8.32 -14.82
CA GLU A 520 -17.25 8.02 -16.25
C GLU A 520 -17.00 9.28 -17.09
N GLY A 521 -17.66 10.39 -16.74
CA GLY A 521 -17.49 11.66 -17.44
C GLY A 521 -16.08 12.23 -17.31
N ALA A 522 -15.49 12.21 -16.12
CA ALA A 522 -14.12 12.68 -15.87
C ALA A 522 -13.09 11.82 -16.61
N PHE A 523 -13.30 10.49 -16.65
CA PHE A 523 -12.49 9.57 -17.41
C PHE A 523 -12.58 9.86 -18.91
N GLN A 524 -13.78 10.01 -19.47
CA GLN A 524 -13.96 10.33 -20.89
C GLN A 524 -13.34 11.69 -21.26
N LEU A 525 -13.47 12.70 -20.40
CA LEU A 525 -12.82 14.00 -20.58
C LEU A 525 -11.31 13.88 -20.79
N SER A 526 -10.65 12.97 -20.06
CA SER A 526 -9.20 12.76 -20.20
C SER A 526 -8.77 12.31 -21.61
N TYR A 527 -9.66 11.70 -22.39
CA TYR A 527 -9.42 11.33 -23.79
C TYR A 527 -9.80 12.42 -24.78
N LEU A 528 -10.73 13.28 -24.42
CA LEU A 528 -11.23 14.33 -25.30
C LEU A 528 -10.33 15.58 -25.26
N CYS A 529 -9.64 15.81 -24.15
CA CYS A 529 -8.68 16.91 -24.04
C CYS A 529 -7.56 16.75 -25.05
N ARG A 530 -7.23 17.82 -25.79
CA ARG A 530 -6.17 17.79 -26.82
C ARG A 530 -4.78 17.76 -26.20
N THR A 531 -4.64 18.35 -25.02
CA THR A 531 -3.36 18.51 -24.33
C THR A 531 -3.52 18.19 -22.85
N GLY A 532 -2.42 17.79 -22.21
CA GLY A 532 -2.40 17.63 -20.76
C GLY A 532 -2.73 18.93 -20.01
N ALA A 533 -2.41 20.09 -20.56
CA ALA A 533 -2.68 21.40 -19.93
C ALA A 533 -4.19 21.73 -19.85
N GLU A 534 -4.95 21.44 -20.92
CA GLU A 534 -6.41 21.59 -20.94
C GLU A 534 -7.06 20.71 -19.87
N HIS A 535 -6.58 19.47 -19.78
CA HIS A 535 -7.02 18.50 -18.80
C HIS A 535 -6.69 18.92 -17.36
N ASP A 536 -5.44 19.33 -17.09
CA ASP A 536 -5.01 19.84 -15.79
C ASP A 536 -5.80 21.07 -15.35
N GLN A 537 -6.16 21.95 -16.29
CA GLN A 537 -6.99 23.12 -15.99
C GLN A 537 -8.39 22.69 -15.52
N PHE A 538 -9.00 21.72 -16.20
CA PHE A 538 -10.27 21.14 -15.76
C PHE A 538 -10.16 20.52 -14.36
N LEU A 539 -9.12 19.73 -14.11
CA LEU A 539 -8.89 19.08 -12.83
C LEU A 539 -8.67 20.08 -11.68
N ARG A 540 -7.98 21.20 -11.92
CA ARG A 540 -7.80 22.27 -10.91
C ARG A 540 -9.12 22.96 -10.55
N ARG A 541 -10.08 23.03 -11.46
CA ARG A 541 -11.43 23.56 -11.17
C ARG A 541 -12.24 22.67 -10.21
N LEU A 542 -11.84 21.40 -10.05
CA LEU A 542 -12.44 20.46 -9.11
C LEU A 542 -11.81 20.50 -7.71
N ASP A 543 -10.77 21.32 -7.47
CA ASP A 543 -10.14 21.39 -6.15
C ASP A 543 -11.09 21.99 -5.11
N THR A 544 -11.43 21.20 -4.10
CA THR A 544 -12.31 21.56 -2.97
C THR A 544 -11.58 21.57 -1.63
N GLY A 545 -10.26 21.45 -1.62
CA GLY A 545 -9.47 21.31 -0.38
C GLY A 545 -9.58 22.51 0.53
N TYR A 546 -9.27 23.68 -0.02
CA TYR A 546 -9.14 24.95 0.69
C TYR A 546 -9.90 26.06 -0.05
N PRO A 547 -11.24 25.97 -0.16
CA PRO A 547 -12.01 27.02 -0.80
C PRO A 547 -11.84 28.33 -0.01
N PRO A 548 -11.66 29.48 -0.68
CA PRO A 548 -11.77 30.79 -0.04
C PRO A 548 -13.05 30.91 0.79
N THR A 549 -12.97 31.56 1.95
CA THR A 549 -14.14 31.75 2.81
C THR A 549 -15.13 32.72 2.16
N HIS A 550 -16.37 32.26 1.95
CA HIS A 550 -17.47 33.10 1.49
C HIS A 550 -18.47 33.31 2.63
N PRO A 551 -18.73 34.56 3.06
CA PRO A 551 -19.70 34.83 4.11
C PRO A 551 -21.12 34.54 3.61
N PHE A 552 -21.99 34.07 4.51
CA PHE A 552 -23.41 33.95 4.21
C PHE A 552 -24.06 35.34 4.00
N PRO A 553 -25.20 35.42 3.30
CA PRO A 553 -26.01 36.64 3.28
C PRO A 553 -26.33 37.12 4.70
N ALA A 554 -26.40 38.43 4.92
CA ALA A 554 -26.52 39.02 6.26
C ALA A 554 -27.66 38.44 7.12
N VAL A 555 -28.79 38.07 6.50
CA VAL A 555 -29.94 37.43 7.18
C VAL A 555 -29.65 36.04 7.73
N ALA A 556 -28.59 35.39 7.25
CA ALA A 556 -28.15 34.05 7.59
C ALA A 556 -26.69 34.02 8.11
N GLY A 557 -26.11 35.18 8.45
CA GLY A 557 -24.70 35.31 8.88
C GLY A 557 -24.36 34.51 10.14
N PHE A 558 -25.35 34.12 10.95
CA PHE A 558 -25.12 33.21 12.09
C PHE A 558 -24.61 31.82 11.69
N LEU A 559 -24.77 31.43 10.42
CA LEU A 559 -24.25 30.18 9.89
C LEU A 559 -22.72 30.21 9.67
N ASP A 560 -22.11 31.40 9.60
CA ASP A 560 -20.65 31.53 9.52
C ASP A 560 -19.94 30.95 10.76
N ALA A 561 -20.66 30.81 11.88
CA ALA A 561 -20.16 30.19 13.10
C ALA A 561 -20.12 28.64 13.05
N ASP A 562 -20.76 28.00 12.06
CA ASP A 562 -20.70 26.55 11.83
C ASP A 562 -19.62 26.24 10.76
N PRO A 563 -18.45 25.69 11.15
CA PRO A 563 -17.33 25.49 10.22
C PRO A 563 -17.64 24.50 9.09
N GLU A 564 -18.51 23.50 9.33
CA GLU A 564 -18.88 22.51 8.31
C GLU A 564 -19.75 23.17 7.23
N ILE A 565 -20.79 23.90 7.66
CA ILE A 565 -21.73 24.56 6.76
C ILE A 565 -21.06 25.70 6.00
N SER A 566 -20.26 26.53 6.66
CA SER A 566 -19.50 27.61 6.01
C SER A 566 -18.52 27.06 4.97
N ARG A 567 -17.83 25.95 5.27
CA ARG A 567 -16.98 25.26 4.30
C ARG A 567 -17.77 24.74 3.10
N LEU A 568 -18.89 24.05 3.33
CA LEU A 568 -19.73 23.53 2.25
C LEU A 568 -20.28 24.64 1.36
N PHE A 569 -20.72 25.75 1.95
CA PHE A 569 -21.17 26.92 1.21
C PHE A 569 -20.04 27.50 0.34
N SER A 570 -18.85 27.66 0.91
CA SER A 570 -17.66 28.11 0.19
C SER A 570 -17.32 27.19 -0.99
N ILE A 571 -17.38 25.86 -0.81
CA ILE A 571 -17.22 24.88 -1.91
C ILE A 571 -18.24 25.12 -3.01
N VAL A 572 -19.52 25.28 -2.67
CA VAL A 572 -20.60 25.47 -3.65
C VAL A 572 -20.42 26.77 -4.44
N ILE A 573 -20.06 27.86 -3.78
CA ILE A 573 -19.80 29.15 -4.42
C ILE A 573 -18.57 29.05 -5.36
N GLU A 574 -17.48 28.45 -4.90
CA GLU A 574 -16.26 28.27 -5.71
C GLU A 574 -16.49 27.37 -6.92
N LEU A 575 -17.16 26.23 -6.76
CA LEU A 575 -17.54 25.36 -7.88
C LEU A 575 -18.44 26.11 -8.88
N GLY A 576 -19.41 26.88 -8.37
CA GLY A 576 -20.26 27.72 -9.21
C GLY A 576 -19.45 28.75 -10.01
N SER A 577 -18.48 29.40 -9.37
CA SER A 577 -17.57 30.35 -10.02
C SER A 577 -16.69 29.69 -11.08
N HIS A 578 -15.99 28.61 -10.72
CA HIS A 578 -15.07 27.85 -11.59
C HIS A 578 -15.74 27.36 -12.88
N PHE A 579 -17.00 26.91 -12.77
CA PHE A 579 -17.75 26.37 -13.90
C PHE A 579 -18.80 27.32 -14.48
N ARG A 580 -18.87 28.56 -13.99
CA ARG A 580 -19.83 29.59 -14.42
C ARG A 580 -21.28 29.10 -14.31
N VAL A 581 -21.61 28.45 -13.19
CA VAL A 581 -22.94 27.95 -12.84
C VAL A 581 -23.42 28.68 -11.60
N GLN A 582 -24.57 29.35 -11.67
CA GLN A 582 -25.17 29.97 -10.49
C GLN A 582 -25.67 28.88 -9.52
N PRO A 583 -25.19 28.88 -8.25
CA PRO A 583 -25.68 27.93 -7.26
C PRO A 583 -27.16 28.14 -6.91
N ARG A 584 -27.88 27.04 -6.69
CA ARG A 584 -29.29 27.00 -6.29
C ARG A 584 -29.40 26.54 -4.84
N ILE A 585 -29.63 27.45 -3.91
CA ILE A 585 -29.61 27.17 -2.47
C ILE A 585 -30.98 27.47 -1.87
N ALA A 586 -31.98 26.67 -2.28
CA ALA A 586 -33.39 26.90 -1.94
C ALA A 586 -33.69 27.11 -0.44
N PRO A 587 -33.01 26.45 0.53
CA PRO A 587 -33.23 26.74 1.95
C PRO A 587 -32.87 28.18 2.34
N LEU A 588 -31.84 28.80 1.73
CA LEU A 588 -31.50 30.20 1.99
C LEU A 588 -32.54 31.14 1.36
N ASP A 589 -32.97 30.86 0.14
CA ASP A 589 -34.00 31.65 -0.55
C ASP A 589 -35.31 31.62 0.25
N GLY A 590 -35.78 30.42 0.61
CA GLY A 590 -36.98 30.23 1.42
C GLY A 590 -36.86 30.81 2.83
N PHE A 591 -35.67 30.78 3.42
CA PHE A 591 -35.44 31.47 4.70
C PHE A 591 -35.55 32.98 4.53
N ALA A 592 -34.96 33.56 3.48
CA ALA A 592 -35.05 34.99 3.21
C ALA A 592 -36.49 35.45 2.88
N SER A 593 -37.26 34.64 2.15
CA SER A 593 -38.65 34.94 1.75
C SER A 593 -39.70 34.51 2.78
N ARG A 594 -39.35 33.82 3.86
CA ARG A 594 -40.30 33.20 4.81
C ARG A 594 -41.45 34.10 5.28
N LEU A 595 -41.16 35.38 5.53
CA LEU A 595 -42.17 36.35 5.93
C LEU A 595 -43.17 36.62 4.81
N GLN A 596 -42.67 36.91 3.61
CA GLN A 596 -43.49 37.13 2.42
C GLN A 596 -44.30 35.88 2.06
N ASP A 597 -43.68 34.70 2.12
CA ASP A 597 -44.34 33.42 1.82
C ASP A 597 -45.48 33.13 2.81
N ALA A 598 -45.27 33.41 4.10
CA ALA A 598 -46.32 33.27 5.10
C ALA A 598 -47.45 34.28 4.93
N GLU A 599 -47.16 35.51 4.50
CA GLU A 599 -48.20 36.50 4.17
C GLU A 599 -49.01 36.07 2.95
N ILE A 600 -48.38 35.47 1.93
CA ILE A 600 -49.07 34.91 0.77
C ILE A 600 -49.92 33.70 1.19
N GLU A 601 -49.39 32.80 2.01
CA GLU A 601 -50.13 31.65 2.54
C GLU A 601 -51.34 32.10 3.37
N LEU A 602 -51.18 33.13 4.21
CA LEU A 602 -52.26 33.71 5.00
C LEU A 602 -53.40 34.22 4.11
N ARG A 603 -53.10 34.99 3.05
CA ARG A 603 -54.11 35.46 2.09
C ARG A 603 -54.82 34.31 1.40
N ALA A 604 -54.08 33.29 0.97
CA ALA A 604 -54.66 32.10 0.36
C ALA A 604 -55.56 31.32 1.34
N ILE A 605 -55.19 31.25 2.63
CA ILE A 605 -56.01 30.63 3.67
C ILE A 605 -57.31 31.42 3.88
N ASP A 606 -57.25 32.75 3.89
CA ASP A 606 -58.44 33.60 4.00
C ASP A 606 -59.44 33.30 2.86
N ASP A 607 -58.96 33.28 1.61
CA ASP A 607 -59.77 32.94 0.45
C ASP A 607 -60.37 31.52 0.53
N MET A 608 -59.60 30.57 1.07
CA MET A 608 -60.04 29.17 1.24
C MET A 608 -61.05 29.00 2.37
N LEU A 609 -60.93 29.78 3.45
CA LEU A 609 -61.81 29.70 4.61
C LEU A 609 -63.26 30.05 4.24
N GLU A 610 -63.47 30.99 3.33
CA GLU A 610 -64.80 31.34 2.82
C GLU A 610 -65.54 30.16 2.20
N LYS A 611 -64.80 29.20 1.63
CA LYS A 611 -65.34 28.07 0.84
C LYS A 611 -65.17 26.71 1.52
N ALA A 612 -64.50 26.65 2.68
CA ALA A 612 -64.15 25.38 3.33
C ALA A 612 -65.29 24.79 4.16
N GLU A 613 -65.55 23.50 3.99
CA GLU A 613 -66.43 22.71 4.87
C GLU A 613 -65.89 22.66 6.31
N LYS A 614 -66.77 22.39 7.29
CA LYS A 614 -66.49 22.50 8.73
C LYS A 614 -65.17 21.86 9.17
N GLY A 615 -64.90 20.61 8.78
CA GLY A 615 -63.69 19.88 9.18
C GLY A 615 -62.39 20.40 8.55
N ARG A 616 -62.44 20.92 7.31
CA ARG A 616 -61.29 21.57 6.66
C ARG A 616 -61.08 22.97 7.21
N ARG A 617 -62.17 23.68 7.52
CA ARG A 617 -62.16 25.04 8.07
C ARG A 617 -61.45 25.10 9.42
N GLU A 618 -61.71 24.15 10.33
CA GLU A 618 -61.02 24.10 11.64
C GLU A 618 -59.50 23.98 11.49
N LYS A 619 -59.03 23.10 10.58
CA LYS A 619 -57.59 22.95 10.28
C LYS A 619 -56.98 24.22 9.68
N LEU A 620 -57.71 24.88 8.77
CA LEU A 620 -57.27 26.14 8.16
C LEU A 620 -57.17 27.28 9.19
N LEU A 621 -58.15 27.39 10.10
CA LEU A 621 -58.12 28.38 11.19
C LEU A 621 -56.95 28.14 12.15
N GLU A 622 -56.64 26.88 12.47
CA GLU A 622 -55.49 26.54 13.32
C GLU A 622 -54.16 26.90 12.64
N ARG A 623 -54.03 26.58 11.34
CA ARG A 623 -52.87 26.97 10.53
C ARG A 623 -52.72 28.49 10.45
N GLN A 624 -53.81 29.21 10.16
CA GLN A 624 -53.85 30.66 10.12
C GLN A 624 -53.40 31.29 11.44
N LYS A 625 -53.94 30.80 12.57
CA LYS A 625 -53.58 31.27 13.92
C LYS A 625 -52.09 31.05 14.20
N THR A 626 -51.53 29.94 13.72
CA THR A 626 -50.10 29.63 13.87
C THR A 626 -49.24 30.58 13.02
N LEU A 627 -49.61 30.78 11.75
CA LEU A 627 -48.90 31.68 10.84
C LEU A 627 -48.94 33.14 11.30
N ASN A 628 -50.10 33.63 11.74
CA ASN A 628 -50.25 34.99 12.28
C ASN A 628 -49.31 35.23 13.47
N LYS A 629 -49.14 34.24 14.35
CA LYS A 629 -48.17 34.32 15.46
C LYS A 629 -46.73 34.37 14.95
N GLN A 630 -46.38 33.56 13.95
CA GLN A 630 -45.03 33.54 13.37
C GLN A 630 -44.70 34.85 12.66
N VAL A 631 -45.61 35.37 11.82
CA VAL A 631 -45.49 36.66 11.14
C VAL A 631 -45.29 37.80 12.14
N ALA A 632 -46.09 37.83 13.22
CA ALA A 632 -45.93 38.84 14.28
C ALA A 632 -44.55 38.77 14.96
N ILE A 633 -43.97 37.58 15.13
CA ILE A 633 -42.63 37.41 15.67
C ILE A 633 -41.57 37.88 14.66
N TRP A 634 -41.69 37.50 13.38
CA TRP A 634 -40.70 37.83 12.35
C TRP A 634 -40.63 39.32 12.00
N ILE A 635 -41.76 40.04 12.07
CA ILE A 635 -41.81 41.50 11.83
C ILE A 635 -41.08 42.27 12.94
N ASN A 636 -40.92 41.69 14.14
CA ASN A 636 -40.26 42.37 15.25
C ASN A 636 -38.77 42.60 14.95
N PRO A 637 -38.28 43.86 14.93
CA PRO A 637 -36.87 44.15 14.65
C PRO A 637 -35.89 43.46 15.61
N ALA A 638 -36.28 43.25 16.87
CA ALA A 638 -35.45 42.54 17.85
C ALA A 638 -35.21 41.07 17.44
N TYR A 639 -36.16 40.45 16.74
CA TYR A 639 -36.00 39.10 16.20
C TYR A 639 -34.95 39.06 15.09
N ALA A 640 -34.94 40.05 14.20
CA ALA A 640 -33.93 40.16 13.14
C ALA A 640 -32.51 40.36 13.71
N VAL A 641 -32.36 41.17 14.76
CA VAL A 641 -31.05 41.34 15.45
C VAL A 641 -30.62 40.04 16.13
N ALA A 642 -31.55 39.34 16.79
CA ALA A 642 -31.29 38.07 17.48
C ALA A 642 -30.87 36.92 16.56
N LEU A 643 -31.09 37.02 15.25
CA LEU A 643 -30.53 36.05 14.30
C LEU A 643 -29.01 36.01 14.38
N SER A 644 -28.37 37.18 14.44
CA SER A 644 -26.92 37.35 14.34
C SER A 644 -26.23 37.64 15.68
N ASP A 645 -26.98 38.00 16.73
CA ASP A 645 -26.46 38.30 18.07
C ASP A 645 -26.99 37.33 19.14
N PRO A 646 -26.14 36.44 19.69
CA PRO A 646 -26.51 35.53 20.78
C PRO A 646 -27.02 36.21 22.05
N GLU A 647 -26.60 37.45 22.35
CA GLU A 647 -27.08 38.20 23.50
C GLU A 647 -28.48 38.79 23.25
N ALA A 648 -28.77 39.22 22.03
CA ALA A 648 -30.11 39.63 21.65
C ALA A 648 -31.11 38.45 21.64
N GLU A 649 -30.66 37.25 21.28
CA GLU A 649 -31.48 36.01 21.38
C GLU A 649 -31.96 35.75 22.82
N LYS A 650 -31.15 36.06 23.83
CA LYS A 650 -31.53 35.89 25.25
C LYS A 650 -32.61 36.88 25.70
N ARG A 651 -32.79 37.99 24.99
CA ARG A 651 -33.77 39.04 25.28
C ARG A 651 -35.13 38.80 24.61
N LEU A 652 -35.24 37.82 23.73
CA LEU A 652 -36.50 37.45 23.08
C LEU A 652 -37.49 36.83 24.09
N SER A 653 -38.79 36.95 23.81
CA SER A 653 -39.80 36.21 24.57
C SER A 653 -39.63 34.69 24.39
N GLY A 654 -40.05 33.89 25.38
CA GLY A 654 -39.94 32.43 25.33
C GLY A 654 -40.41 31.80 24.00
N PRO A 655 -41.60 32.15 23.49
CA PRO A 655 -42.07 31.65 22.19
C PRO A 655 -41.20 32.09 21.00
N ALA A 656 -40.72 33.34 20.98
CA ALA A 656 -39.87 33.84 19.89
C ALA A 656 -38.48 33.20 19.91
N GLN A 657 -37.89 33.04 21.10
CA GLN A 657 -36.61 32.33 21.26
C GLN A 657 -36.73 30.86 20.84
N ALA A 658 -37.81 30.17 21.22
CA ALA A 658 -38.05 28.79 20.83
C ALA A 658 -38.24 28.65 19.30
N LEU A 659 -38.97 29.57 18.67
CA LEU A 659 -39.12 29.62 17.21
C LEU A 659 -37.77 29.86 16.53
N LEU A 660 -36.99 30.84 16.99
CA LEU A 660 -35.66 31.14 16.45
C LEU A 660 -34.71 29.94 16.51
N ARG A 661 -34.60 29.28 17.67
CA ARG A 661 -33.74 28.10 17.83
C ARG A 661 -34.16 26.95 16.92
N ARG A 662 -35.47 26.74 16.79
CA ARG A 662 -36.03 25.75 15.87
C ARG A 662 -35.68 26.09 14.42
N GLU A 663 -35.89 27.34 14.00
CA GLU A 663 -35.56 27.79 12.64
C GLU A 663 -34.08 27.69 12.32
N LYS A 664 -33.19 28.11 13.24
CA LYS A 664 -31.74 27.94 13.08
C LYS A 664 -31.39 26.46 12.90
N LYS A 665 -31.93 25.58 13.74
CA LYS A 665 -31.69 24.13 13.66
C LYS A 665 -32.22 23.50 12.36
N ASP A 666 -33.44 23.85 11.97
CA ASP A 666 -34.09 23.33 10.76
C ASP A 666 -33.37 23.85 9.51
N LEU A 667 -32.95 25.13 9.50
CA LEU A 667 -32.15 25.71 8.41
C LEU A 667 -30.79 25.01 8.30
N VAL A 668 -30.03 24.87 9.40
CA VAL A 668 -28.74 24.14 9.42
C VAL A 668 -28.88 22.75 8.80
N LYS A 669 -29.92 22.00 9.20
CA LYS A 669 -30.18 20.66 8.68
C LYS A 669 -30.48 20.68 7.17
N HIS A 670 -31.49 21.43 6.74
CA HIS A 670 -31.91 21.46 5.34
C HIS A 670 -30.85 22.07 4.42
N LEU A 671 -30.12 23.08 4.91
CA LEU A 671 -29.06 23.73 4.17
C LEU A 671 -27.87 22.80 3.96
N ARG A 672 -27.46 22.03 4.97
CA ARG A 672 -26.39 21.03 4.82
C ARG A 672 -26.72 20.07 3.66
N ASP A 673 -27.93 19.51 3.66
CA ASP A 673 -28.36 18.57 2.61
C ASP A 673 -28.46 19.26 1.23
N ALA A 674 -28.97 20.50 1.17
CA ALA A 674 -29.06 21.27 -0.08
C ALA A 674 -27.68 21.65 -0.64
N LEU A 675 -26.73 22.08 0.19
CA LEU A 675 -25.37 22.42 -0.25
C LEU A 675 -24.63 21.19 -0.77
N ARG A 676 -24.78 20.05 -0.09
CA ARG A 676 -24.25 18.75 -0.55
C ARG A 676 -24.80 18.37 -1.91
N ALA A 677 -26.13 18.40 -2.06
CA ALA A 677 -26.79 18.09 -3.32
C ALA A 677 -26.38 19.06 -4.44
N GLU A 678 -26.24 20.34 -4.13
CA GLU A 678 -25.88 21.38 -5.08
C GLU A 678 -24.41 21.27 -5.54
N ALA A 679 -23.47 21.00 -4.64
CA ALA A 679 -22.07 20.73 -5.01
C ALA A 679 -21.96 19.53 -5.95
N ILE A 680 -22.66 18.43 -5.64
CA ILE A 680 -22.71 17.23 -6.50
C ILE A 680 -23.33 17.57 -7.86
N ARG A 681 -24.44 18.32 -7.87
CA ARG A 681 -25.12 18.74 -9.10
C ARG A 681 -24.21 19.59 -9.99
N ILE A 682 -23.56 20.61 -9.44
CA ILE A 682 -22.66 21.49 -10.19
C ILE A 682 -21.54 20.68 -10.80
N ALA A 683 -20.86 19.83 -10.04
CA ALA A 683 -19.73 19.07 -10.56
C ALA A 683 -20.14 18.05 -11.64
N VAL A 684 -21.19 17.25 -11.42
CA VAL A 684 -21.68 16.30 -12.42
C VAL A 684 -22.12 17.05 -13.69
N ALA A 685 -22.90 18.14 -13.55
CA ALA A 685 -23.33 18.93 -14.70
C ALA A 685 -22.16 19.59 -15.43
N SER A 686 -21.10 19.96 -14.71
CA SER A 686 -19.92 20.62 -15.28
C SER A 686 -19.02 19.66 -16.04
N VAL A 687 -18.83 18.45 -15.51
CA VAL A 687 -18.17 17.34 -16.23
C VAL A 687 -18.92 17.04 -17.52
N GLU A 688 -20.24 16.88 -17.43
CA GLU A 688 -21.11 16.60 -18.57
C GLU A 688 -21.09 17.72 -19.62
N LYS A 689 -21.22 18.97 -19.18
CA LYS A 689 -21.13 20.13 -20.06
C LYS A 689 -19.76 20.23 -20.75
N SER A 690 -18.68 20.11 -19.99
CA SER A 690 -17.31 20.15 -20.55
C SER A 690 -17.12 19.02 -21.56
N ARG A 691 -17.65 17.84 -21.28
CA ARG A 691 -17.59 16.67 -22.16
C ARG A 691 -18.31 16.94 -23.48
N LEU A 692 -19.52 17.47 -23.41
CA LEU A 692 -20.31 17.83 -24.60
C LEU A 692 -19.66 18.96 -25.40
N GLU A 693 -19.08 19.97 -24.75
CA GLU A 693 -18.32 21.04 -25.42
C GLU A 693 -17.09 20.49 -26.17
N LEU A 694 -16.34 19.57 -25.56
CA LEU A 694 -15.20 18.93 -26.22
C LEU A 694 -15.64 18.03 -27.37
N TYR A 695 -16.72 17.25 -27.21
CA TYR A 695 -17.31 16.49 -28.32
C TYR A 695 -17.76 17.40 -29.45
N GLN A 696 -18.41 18.52 -29.16
CA GLN A 696 -18.83 19.51 -30.16
C GLN A 696 -17.63 20.10 -30.91
N ASN A 697 -16.55 20.43 -30.19
CA ASN A 697 -15.32 20.90 -30.81
C ASN A 697 -14.68 19.82 -31.70
N ARG A 698 -14.72 18.54 -31.28
CA ARG A 698 -14.19 17.42 -32.08
C ARG A 698 -15.05 17.12 -33.30
N LEU A 699 -16.37 17.20 -33.16
CA LEU A 699 -17.33 17.14 -34.27
C LEU A 699 -17.03 18.22 -35.30
N ARG A 700 -16.86 19.48 -34.86
CA ARG A 700 -16.52 20.60 -35.74
C ARG A 700 -15.22 20.35 -36.49
N GLU A 701 -14.19 19.87 -35.79
CA GLU A 701 -12.87 19.59 -36.38
C GLU A 701 -12.94 18.48 -37.44
N VAL A 702 -13.61 17.36 -37.13
CA VAL A 702 -13.69 16.20 -38.02
C VAL A 702 -14.61 16.46 -39.21
N LEU A 703 -15.79 17.03 -38.95
CA LEU A 703 -16.82 17.25 -39.96
C LEU A 703 -16.56 18.50 -40.80
N GLY A 704 -15.83 19.48 -40.25
CA GLY A 704 -15.54 20.75 -40.91
C GLY A 704 -16.70 21.76 -40.82
N HIS A 705 -17.74 21.46 -40.06
CA HIS A 705 -18.88 22.36 -39.78
C HIS A 705 -19.42 22.13 -38.37
N ASP A 706 -20.15 23.11 -37.83
CA ASP A 706 -20.85 22.95 -36.56
C ASP A 706 -21.96 21.89 -36.63
N VAL A 707 -22.13 21.13 -35.56
CA VAL A 707 -23.22 20.17 -35.37
C VAL A 707 -23.89 20.47 -34.04
N ASP A 708 -25.23 20.47 -34.04
CA ASP A 708 -26.00 20.51 -32.79
C ASP A 708 -25.86 19.17 -32.06
N ILE A 709 -25.09 19.19 -30.96
CA ILE A 709 -24.83 18.00 -30.14
C ILE A 709 -26.14 17.37 -29.61
N ALA A 710 -27.22 18.15 -29.47
CA ALA A 710 -28.51 17.63 -29.01
C ALA A 710 -29.18 16.70 -30.04
N THR A 711 -28.77 16.79 -31.32
CA THR A 711 -29.25 15.93 -32.41
C THR A 711 -28.38 14.68 -32.63
N VAL A 712 -27.21 14.61 -31.99
CA VAL A 712 -26.28 13.48 -32.12
C VAL A 712 -26.67 12.37 -31.14
N GLU A 713 -26.86 11.15 -31.65
CA GLU A 713 -27.11 9.98 -30.79
C GLU A 713 -25.91 9.76 -29.84
N PRO A 714 -26.13 9.65 -28.51
CA PRO A 714 -25.03 9.52 -27.55
C PRO A 714 -24.09 8.34 -27.80
N ARG A 715 -24.59 7.26 -28.40
CA ARG A 715 -23.80 6.06 -28.74
C ARG A 715 -22.75 6.29 -29.82
N ILE A 716 -22.90 7.33 -30.64
CA ILE A 716 -21.93 7.70 -31.67
C ILE A 716 -20.75 8.44 -31.05
N LEU A 717 -20.93 9.15 -29.94
CA LEU A 717 -19.90 10.03 -29.39
C LEU A 717 -18.56 9.33 -29.13
N PRO A 718 -18.50 8.11 -28.57
CA PRO A 718 -17.21 7.46 -28.37
C PRO A 718 -16.53 7.06 -29.71
N SER A 719 -17.25 7.04 -30.85
CA SER A 719 -16.65 6.78 -32.16
C SER A 719 -15.63 7.85 -32.59
N PHE A 720 -15.73 9.07 -32.05
CA PHE A 720 -14.78 10.15 -32.35
C PHE A 720 -13.38 9.90 -31.82
N LEU A 721 -13.24 9.02 -30.83
CA LEU A 721 -11.95 8.65 -30.26
C LEU A 721 -11.09 7.88 -31.29
N TRP A 722 -11.72 7.19 -32.25
CA TRP A 722 -11.01 6.42 -33.27
C TRP A 722 -10.24 7.28 -34.28
N PHE A 723 -10.56 8.56 -34.44
CA PHE A 723 -9.82 9.46 -35.34
C PHE A 723 -8.34 9.60 -34.95
N GLN A 724 -8.01 9.45 -33.66
CA GLN A 724 -6.62 9.41 -33.21
C GLN A 724 -5.93 8.12 -33.67
N ALA A 725 -6.62 6.99 -33.61
CA ALA A 725 -6.09 5.67 -33.97
C ALA A 725 -5.87 5.50 -35.49
N ILE A 726 -6.65 6.20 -36.31
CA ILE A 726 -6.55 6.20 -37.78
C ILE A 726 -5.83 7.43 -38.33
N GLY A 727 -5.10 8.17 -37.49
CA GLY A 727 -4.28 9.30 -37.92
C GLY A 727 -3.33 8.89 -39.05
N GLY A 728 -3.42 9.55 -40.20
CA GLY A 728 -2.65 9.20 -41.41
C GLY A 728 -3.29 8.15 -42.32
N MET A 729 -4.50 7.68 -42.05
CA MET A 729 -5.27 6.74 -42.89
C MET A 729 -6.44 7.46 -43.57
N PRO A 730 -6.26 8.03 -44.77
CA PRO A 730 -7.25 8.92 -45.39
C PRO A 730 -8.56 8.22 -45.76
N LYS A 731 -8.52 6.96 -46.20
CA LYS A 731 -9.75 6.21 -46.52
C LYS A 731 -10.52 5.82 -45.26
N ASN A 732 -9.85 5.29 -44.23
CA ASN A 732 -10.49 5.01 -42.94
C ASN A 732 -11.12 6.28 -42.36
N THR A 733 -10.39 7.40 -42.40
CA THR A 733 -10.88 8.72 -41.94
C THR A 733 -12.13 9.15 -42.71
N LYS A 734 -12.10 9.05 -44.04
CA LYS A 734 -13.23 9.40 -44.92
C LYS A 734 -14.46 8.53 -44.63
N CYS A 735 -14.28 7.21 -44.53
CA CYS A 735 -15.37 6.27 -44.31
C CYS A 735 -15.99 6.43 -42.91
N LEU A 736 -15.18 6.58 -41.86
CA LEU A 736 -15.68 6.82 -40.51
C LEU A 736 -16.43 8.15 -40.42
N LYS A 737 -15.90 9.22 -41.03
CA LYS A 737 -16.59 10.51 -41.14
C LYS A 737 -17.96 10.36 -41.80
N ARG A 738 -18.04 9.63 -42.92
CA ARG A 738 -19.31 9.39 -43.64
C ARG A 738 -20.31 8.58 -42.81
N LEU A 739 -19.85 7.55 -42.08
CA LEU A 739 -20.71 6.80 -41.15
C LEU A 739 -21.35 7.71 -40.10
N ILE A 740 -20.55 8.60 -39.52
CA ILE A 740 -20.99 9.57 -38.51
C ILE A 740 -21.99 10.57 -39.12
N GLU A 741 -21.68 11.14 -40.29
CA GLU A 741 -22.57 12.07 -40.99
C GLU A 741 -23.92 11.43 -41.34
N ASP A 742 -23.91 10.19 -41.83
CA ASP A 742 -25.14 9.47 -42.14
C ASP A 742 -25.98 9.22 -40.88
N ARG A 743 -25.36 8.80 -39.78
CA ARG A 743 -26.11 8.54 -38.54
C ARG A 743 -26.68 9.83 -37.95
N ILE A 744 -25.93 10.93 -37.94
CA ILE A 744 -26.42 12.25 -37.49
C ILE A 744 -27.61 12.71 -38.36
N ALA A 745 -27.56 12.44 -39.67
CA ALA A 745 -28.64 12.79 -40.59
C ALA A 745 -29.78 11.76 -40.64
N GLY A 746 -29.75 10.69 -39.83
CA GLY A 746 -30.74 9.61 -39.85
C GLY A 746 -30.77 8.82 -41.16
N ARG A 747 -29.69 8.84 -41.95
CA ARG A 747 -29.54 8.07 -43.20
C ARG A 747 -28.99 6.68 -42.92
N GLY A 748 -29.44 5.70 -43.70
CA GLY A 748 -28.82 4.37 -43.73
C GLY A 748 -27.45 4.39 -44.38
N HIS A 749 -26.62 3.38 -44.08
CA HIS A 749 -25.26 3.25 -44.62
C HIS A 749 -25.21 2.46 -45.94
N GLU A 750 -26.17 2.68 -46.84
CA GLU A 750 -26.33 1.93 -48.10
C GLU A 750 -25.10 2.02 -49.02
N TRP A 751 -24.30 3.08 -48.88
CA TRP A 751 -23.04 3.21 -49.61
C TRP A 751 -22.05 2.09 -49.30
N LEU A 752 -22.12 1.47 -48.13
CA LEU A 752 -21.33 0.27 -47.82
C LEU A 752 -21.63 -0.89 -48.79
N ARG A 753 -22.76 -0.86 -49.51
CA ARG A 753 -23.16 -1.85 -50.52
C ARG A 753 -23.00 -1.35 -51.96
N THR A 754 -23.00 -0.03 -52.18
CA THR A 754 -23.06 0.57 -53.51
C THR A 754 -21.75 1.21 -53.98
N GLU A 755 -20.73 1.32 -53.14
CA GLU A 755 -19.39 1.75 -53.58
C GLU A 755 -18.83 0.82 -54.67
N PRO A 756 -18.16 1.34 -55.72
CA PRO A 756 -17.73 0.52 -56.85
C PRO A 756 -16.86 -0.69 -56.47
N ALA A 757 -15.94 -0.52 -55.53
CA ALA A 757 -15.09 -1.61 -55.04
C ALA A 757 -15.89 -2.73 -54.37
N VAL A 758 -17.01 -2.39 -53.73
CA VAL A 758 -17.92 -3.34 -53.10
C VAL A 758 -18.74 -4.08 -54.15
N LEU A 759 -19.26 -3.37 -55.16
CA LEU A 759 -19.99 -4.00 -56.26
C LEU A 759 -19.10 -4.98 -57.03
N GLU A 760 -17.85 -4.60 -57.31
CA GLU A 760 -16.87 -5.48 -57.93
C GLU A 760 -16.58 -6.72 -57.07
N TRP A 761 -16.42 -6.54 -55.75
CA TRP A 761 -16.26 -7.65 -54.82
C TRP A 761 -17.49 -8.56 -54.81
N ALA A 762 -18.70 -8.02 -54.77
CA ALA A 762 -19.95 -8.78 -54.76
C ALA A 762 -20.09 -9.64 -56.03
N GLU A 763 -19.74 -9.11 -57.20
CA GLU A 763 -19.74 -9.87 -58.45
C GLU A 763 -18.66 -10.97 -58.46
N LYS A 764 -17.48 -10.70 -57.90
CA LYS A 764 -16.46 -11.75 -57.68
C LYS A 764 -16.97 -12.86 -56.77
N VAL A 765 -17.70 -12.52 -55.71
CA VAL A 765 -18.32 -13.50 -54.80
C VAL A 765 -19.37 -14.33 -55.52
N LYS A 766 -20.32 -13.71 -56.23
CA LYS A 766 -21.34 -14.45 -57.00
C LYS A 766 -20.72 -15.35 -58.07
N LYS A 767 -19.64 -14.92 -58.71
CA LYS A 767 -18.91 -15.73 -59.69
C LYS A 767 -18.25 -16.96 -59.04
N GLY A 768 -17.64 -16.79 -57.87
CA GLY A 768 -16.99 -17.89 -57.15
C GLY A 768 -17.97 -18.80 -56.38
N GLN A 769 -19.12 -18.26 -56.00
CA GLN A 769 -20.20 -18.92 -55.27
C GLN A 769 -21.55 -18.58 -55.95
N PRO A 770 -21.98 -19.29 -57.00
CA PRO A 770 -23.20 -18.96 -57.74
C PRO A 770 -24.49 -18.93 -56.92
N GLY A 771 -24.51 -19.63 -55.77
CA GLY A 771 -25.62 -19.61 -54.81
C GLY A 771 -25.61 -18.42 -53.84
N ALA A 772 -24.57 -17.58 -53.86
CA ALA A 772 -24.36 -16.52 -52.89
C ALA A 772 -25.48 -15.47 -52.94
N MET A 773 -26.15 -15.29 -51.80
CA MET A 773 -27.17 -14.28 -51.56
C MET A 773 -26.55 -13.10 -50.82
N VAL A 774 -25.78 -12.26 -51.54
CA VAL A 774 -25.02 -11.14 -50.95
C VAL A 774 -25.90 -10.13 -50.21
N ASP A 775 -27.19 -10.02 -50.54
CA ASP A 775 -28.13 -9.16 -49.80
C ASP A 775 -28.44 -9.68 -48.39
N ARG A 776 -28.28 -10.99 -48.14
CA ARG A 776 -28.40 -11.61 -46.81
C ARG A 776 -27.11 -11.49 -45.99
N TRP A 777 -25.98 -11.19 -46.63
CA TRP A 777 -24.75 -10.89 -45.92
C TRP A 777 -24.91 -9.59 -45.12
N ARG A 778 -24.50 -9.61 -43.84
CA ARG A 778 -24.81 -8.59 -42.81
C ARG A 778 -26.30 -8.44 -42.45
N ALA A 779 -27.20 -9.32 -42.89
CA ALA A 779 -28.59 -9.30 -42.41
C ALA A 779 -28.66 -9.81 -40.96
N ALA A 780 -29.65 -9.35 -40.20
CA ALA A 780 -29.87 -9.79 -38.83
C ALA A 780 -30.14 -11.31 -38.80
N PHE A 781 -29.32 -12.04 -38.05
CA PHE A 781 -29.42 -13.49 -37.88
C PHE A 781 -29.01 -13.84 -36.46
N THR A 782 -29.86 -14.58 -35.75
CA THR A 782 -29.72 -14.85 -34.32
C THR A 782 -30.11 -16.28 -33.98
N LYS A 783 -29.38 -16.92 -33.05
CA LYS A 783 -29.65 -18.27 -32.52
C LYS A 783 -29.33 -18.33 -31.03
N GLU A 784 -30.04 -19.19 -30.30
CA GLU A 784 -29.78 -19.49 -28.89
C GLU A 784 -29.14 -20.86 -28.74
N TYR A 785 -28.14 -20.94 -27.87
CA TYR A 785 -27.41 -22.16 -27.54
C TYR A 785 -27.46 -22.37 -26.03
N GLN A 786 -27.67 -23.63 -25.60
CA GLN A 786 -27.54 -23.99 -24.19
C GLN A 786 -26.07 -24.23 -23.87
N TYR A 787 -25.52 -23.44 -22.95
CA TYR A 787 -24.16 -23.61 -22.45
C TYR A 787 -24.16 -24.44 -21.16
N ARG A 788 -23.20 -25.36 -21.06
CA ARG A 788 -22.99 -26.22 -19.88
C ARG A 788 -21.49 -26.26 -19.55
N PRO A 789 -21.10 -26.05 -18.27
CA PRO A 789 -19.68 -26.04 -17.87
C PRO A 789 -18.88 -27.28 -18.31
N LYS A 790 -19.51 -28.47 -18.26
CA LYS A 790 -18.87 -29.72 -18.68
C LYS A 790 -18.47 -29.76 -20.17
N ASP A 791 -19.29 -29.16 -21.04
CA ASP A 791 -19.08 -29.16 -22.48
C ASP A 791 -17.93 -28.19 -22.81
N ALA A 792 -17.86 -27.09 -22.04
CA ALA A 792 -16.80 -26.11 -22.17
C ALA A 792 -15.43 -26.59 -21.72
N LEU A 793 -15.34 -27.39 -20.65
CA LEU A 793 -14.08 -27.99 -20.24
C LEU A 793 -13.50 -28.90 -21.34
N ALA A 794 -14.36 -29.69 -22.00
CA ALA A 794 -13.96 -30.54 -23.12
C ALA A 794 -13.48 -29.69 -24.30
N GLU A 795 -14.16 -28.59 -24.60
CA GLU A 795 -13.80 -27.68 -25.69
C GLU A 795 -12.51 -26.90 -25.40
N LYS A 796 -12.31 -26.42 -24.17
CA LYS A 796 -11.05 -25.80 -23.72
C LYS A 796 -9.87 -26.76 -23.91
N LYS A 797 -10.01 -28.03 -23.53
CA LYS A 797 -8.99 -29.07 -23.77
C LYS A 797 -8.73 -29.29 -25.26
N ARG A 798 -9.78 -29.31 -26.08
CA ARG A 798 -9.67 -29.42 -27.55
C ARG A 798 -8.88 -28.24 -28.12
N ARG A 799 -9.14 -27.02 -27.63
CA ARG A 799 -8.45 -25.79 -28.06
C ARG A 799 -6.99 -25.78 -27.65
N ILE A 800 -6.68 -26.08 -26.39
CA ILE A 800 -5.29 -26.19 -25.92
C ILE A 800 -4.52 -27.18 -26.78
N LYS A 801 -5.10 -28.36 -27.05
CA LYS A 801 -4.49 -29.35 -27.94
C LYS A 801 -4.27 -28.82 -29.36
N ALA A 802 -5.23 -28.08 -29.92
CA ALA A 802 -5.11 -27.49 -31.25
C ALA A 802 -4.01 -26.41 -31.32
N ASP A 803 -3.98 -25.47 -30.36
CA ASP A 803 -2.94 -24.43 -30.28
C ASP A 803 -1.54 -25.04 -30.05
N LEU A 804 -1.42 -26.10 -29.23
CA LEU A 804 -0.16 -26.85 -29.05
C LEU A 804 0.27 -27.56 -30.34
N SER A 805 -0.65 -28.21 -31.04
CA SER A 805 -0.38 -28.84 -32.34
C SER A 805 0.03 -27.81 -33.39
N GLN A 806 -0.59 -26.63 -33.42
CA GLN A 806 -0.23 -25.55 -34.34
C GLN A 806 1.15 -24.98 -34.00
N ALA A 807 1.43 -24.67 -32.73
CA ALA A 807 2.74 -24.22 -32.28
C ALA A 807 3.85 -25.20 -32.65
N ARG A 808 3.61 -26.50 -32.47
CA ARG A 808 4.53 -27.56 -32.90
C ARG A 808 4.82 -27.49 -34.40
N GLN A 809 3.79 -27.47 -35.24
CA GLN A 809 3.96 -27.42 -36.71
C GLN A 809 4.73 -26.17 -37.15
N ILE A 810 4.47 -25.02 -36.50
CA ILE A 810 5.19 -23.78 -36.77
C ILE A 810 6.66 -23.90 -36.36
N LEU A 811 6.95 -24.47 -35.19
CA LEU A 811 8.33 -24.67 -34.72
C LEU A 811 9.10 -25.67 -35.61
N GLU A 812 8.44 -26.75 -36.06
CA GLU A 812 9.02 -27.69 -37.02
C GLU A 812 9.36 -27.01 -38.35
N ARG A 813 8.48 -26.13 -38.87
CA ARG A 813 8.75 -25.29 -40.05
C ARG A 813 9.87 -24.27 -39.82
N ALA A 814 10.04 -23.80 -38.59
CA ALA A 814 11.14 -22.92 -38.19
C ALA A 814 12.46 -23.67 -37.94
N GLY A 815 12.49 -25.00 -38.17
CA GLY A 815 13.70 -25.82 -38.10
C GLY A 815 13.90 -26.56 -36.77
N ALA A 816 12.96 -26.50 -35.83
CA ALA A 816 13.03 -27.32 -34.61
C ALA A 816 12.91 -28.81 -34.96
N LYS A 817 13.80 -29.64 -34.41
CA LYS A 817 13.78 -31.10 -34.56
C LYS A 817 13.56 -31.78 -33.21
N GLY A 818 12.96 -32.97 -33.25
CA GLY A 818 12.85 -33.86 -32.09
C GLY A 818 11.82 -33.43 -31.04
N ILE A 819 10.73 -32.76 -31.45
CA ILE A 819 9.60 -32.47 -30.57
C ILE A 819 8.80 -33.76 -30.37
N ALA A 820 8.92 -34.36 -29.19
CA ALA A 820 8.35 -35.67 -28.87
C ALA A 820 6.97 -35.55 -28.23
N ALA A 821 6.77 -34.56 -27.34
CA ALA A 821 5.48 -34.31 -26.70
C ALA A 821 4.92 -32.92 -27.03
N GLU A 822 3.60 -32.86 -27.15
CA GLU A 822 2.84 -31.61 -27.34
C GLU A 822 2.52 -31.00 -25.97
N THR A 823 3.56 -30.72 -25.18
CA THR A 823 3.40 -30.00 -23.90
C THR A 823 3.84 -28.55 -24.06
N TYR A 824 3.26 -27.66 -23.26
CA TYR A 824 3.62 -26.25 -23.25
C TYR A 824 5.12 -26.06 -22.98
N ASP A 825 5.66 -26.70 -21.93
CA ASP A 825 7.05 -26.52 -21.50
C ASP A 825 8.06 -26.98 -22.56
N GLU A 826 7.78 -28.09 -23.26
CA GLU A 826 8.67 -28.57 -24.32
C GLU A 826 8.71 -27.60 -25.51
N LEU A 827 7.55 -27.16 -25.98
CA LEU A 827 7.45 -26.22 -27.11
C LEU A 827 8.01 -24.84 -26.75
N ALA A 828 7.78 -24.35 -25.53
CA ALA A 828 8.35 -23.10 -25.03
C ALA A 828 9.88 -23.18 -24.93
N GLY A 829 10.42 -24.32 -24.47
CA GLY A 829 11.85 -24.60 -24.47
C GLY A 829 12.45 -24.59 -25.88
N LYS A 830 11.76 -25.17 -26.86
CA LYS A 830 12.19 -25.15 -28.28
C LYS A 830 12.13 -23.77 -28.92
N LEU A 831 11.11 -22.99 -28.61
CA LEU A 831 11.04 -21.59 -29.03
C LEU A 831 12.23 -20.79 -28.49
N ALA A 832 12.53 -20.94 -27.19
CA ALA A 832 13.68 -20.27 -26.56
C ALA A 832 15.03 -20.72 -27.17
N GLU A 833 15.17 -22.00 -27.52
CA GLU A 833 16.34 -22.54 -28.23
C GLU A 833 16.53 -21.87 -29.60
N LEU A 834 15.46 -21.71 -30.38
CA LEU A 834 15.50 -21.06 -31.69
C LEU A 834 15.72 -19.53 -31.62
N GLN A 835 15.28 -18.88 -30.54
CA GLN A 835 15.48 -17.45 -30.29
C GLN A 835 16.87 -17.13 -29.72
N ALA A 836 17.56 -18.11 -29.13
CA ALA A 836 18.86 -17.88 -28.51
C ALA A 836 19.88 -17.41 -29.56
N PRO A 837 20.66 -16.34 -29.28
CA PRO A 837 21.72 -15.90 -30.19
C PRO A 837 22.73 -17.04 -30.31
N GLY A 838 22.91 -17.57 -31.53
CA GLY A 838 23.78 -18.72 -31.79
C GLY A 838 25.13 -18.56 -31.08
N LYS A 839 25.50 -19.51 -30.21
CA LYS A 839 26.78 -19.49 -29.50
C LYS A 839 27.88 -19.45 -30.56
N LYS A 840 28.54 -18.28 -30.72
CA LYS A 840 29.76 -18.16 -31.52
C LYS A 840 30.86 -18.97 -30.85
N GLY A 841 30.89 -20.28 -31.14
CA GLY A 841 32.03 -21.13 -30.84
C GLY A 841 33.25 -20.54 -31.53
N LYS A 842 34.34 -20.36 -30.77
CA LYS A 842 35.53 -19.65 -31.23
C LYS A 842 36.39 -20.42 -32.24
N GLU A 843 36.00 -21.61 -32.69
CA GLU A 843 36.94 -22.54 -33.36
C GLU A 843 36.49 -23.22 -34.67
N GLU A 844 35.35 -22.89 -35.29
CA GLU A 844 34.99 -23.55 -36.57
C GLU A 844 34.66 -22.56 -37.69
N GLU A 845 35.69 -22.26 -38.48
CA GLU A 845 35.68 -21.37 -39.65
C GLU A 845 35.04 -21.99 -40.92
N LYS A 846 34.25 -23.06 -40.81
CA LYS A 846 33.61 -23.73 -41.98
C LYS A 846 32.23 -24.33 -41.72
N GLU A 847 31.52 -23.97 -40.65
CA GLU A 847 30.13 -24.40 -40.52
C GLU A 847 29.23 -23.62 -41.49
N GLU A 848 28.57 -24.37 -42.37
CA GLU A 848 27.53 -23.90 -43.29
C GLU A 848 26.58 -22.93 -42.55
N GLU A 849 26.33 -21.78 -43.16
CA GLU A 849 25.47 -20.71 -42.64
C GLU A 849 24.05 -21.28 -42.42
N LYS A 850 23.81 -21.86 -41.23
CA LYS A 850 22.49 -22.38 -40.85
C LYS A 850 21.50 -21.23 -40.99
N GLU A 851 20.58 -21.40 -41.93
CA GLU A 851 19.55 -20.42 -42.24
C GLU A 851 18.83 -20.04 -40.95
N LYS A 852 18.83 -18.75 -40.62
CA LYS A 852 18.19 -18.28 -39.40
C LYS A 852 16.68 -18.55 -39.50
N PRO A 853 16.03 -19.02 -38.42
CA PRO A 853 14.59 -19.22 -38.43
C PRO A 853 13.87 -17.91 -38.80
N ASP A 854 12.82 -18.01 -39.60
CA ASP A 854 11.99 -16.85 -39.95
C ASP A 854 11.39 -16.23 -38.67
N PRO A 855 11.71 -14.95 -38.35
CA PRO A 855 11.17 -14.29 -37.18
C PRO A 855 9.64 -14.28 -37.11
N ALA A 856 8.95 -14.28 -38.25
CA ALA A 856 7.49 -14.31 -38.30
C ALA A 856 6.93 -15.64 -37.77
N LEU A 857 7.56 -16.77 -38.10
CA LEU A 857 7.17 -18.08 -37.58
C LEU A 857 7.41 -18.16 -36.07
N LEU A 858 8.55 -17.65 -35.58
CA LEU A 858 8.83 -17.65 -34.14
C LEU A 858 7.81 -16.82 -33.36
N GLN A 859 7.45 -15.65 -33.88
CA GLN A 859 6.42 -14.81 -33.27
C GLN A 859 5.05 -15.49 -33.28
N GLU A 860 4.69 -16.20 -34.36
CA GLU A 860 3.43 -16.93 -34.42
C GLU A 860 3.41 -18.09 -33.42
N ALA A 861 4.50 -18.85 -33.28
CA ALA A 861 4.64 -19.90 -32.28
C ALA A 861 4.52 -19.34 -30.85
N GLU A 862 5.20 -18.22 -30.56
CA GLU A 862 5.09 -17.50 -29.29
C GLU A 862 3.65 -17.12 -28.96
N MET A 863 2.92 -16.56 -29.94
CA MET A 863 1.51 -16.21 -29.77
C MET A 863 0.62 -17.43 -29.51
N ASN A 864 0.89 -18.58 -30.13
CA ASN A 864 0.15 -19.83 -29.88
C ASN A 864 0.40 -20.33 -28.46
N LEU A 865 1.66 -20.37 -28.04
CA LEU A 865 2.03 -20.82 -26.70
C LEU A 865 1.49 -19.87 -25.63
N GLU A 866 1.54 -18.57 -25.83
CA GLU A 866 0.95 -17.60 -24.92
C GLU A 866 -0.57 -17.83 -24.75
N ARG A 867 -1.27 -18.21 -25.82
CA ARG A 867 -2.69 -18.59 -25.72
C ARG A 867 -2.90 -19.86 -24.90
N VAL A 868 -2.06 -20.88 -25.07
CA VAL A 868 -2.12 -22.10 -24.24
C VAL A 868 -1.90 -21.74 -22.78
N ARG A 869 -0.85 -20.97 -22.47
CA ARG A 869 -0.53 -20.50 -21.12
C ARG A 869 -1.72 -19.75 -20.50
N LEU A 870 -2.32 -18.82 -21.24
CA LEU A 870 -3.48 -18.06 -20.77
C LEU A 870 -4.72 -18.96 -20.58
N ALA A 871 -4.98 -19.90 -21.49
CA ALA A 871 -6.09 -20.84 -21.36
C ALA A 871 -5.93 -21.72 -20.12
N GLU A 872 -4.74 -22.27 -19.88
CA GLU A 872 -4.45 -23.10 -18.69
C GLU A 872 -4.58 -22.31 -17.38
N GLN A 873 -4.14 -21.05 -17.36
CA GLN A 873 -4.25 -20.17 -16.19
C GLN A 873 -5.66 -19.63 -15.94
N THR A 874 -6.50 -19.54 -16.98
CA THR A 874 -7.87 -19.03 -16.85
C THR A 874 -8.75 -20.09 -16.19
N PRO A 875 -9.31 -19.84 -14.99
CA PRO A 875 -10.23 -20.78 -14.37
C PRO A 875 -11.44 -21.08 -15.27
N ASP A 876 -12.01 -22.26 -15.12
CA ASP A 876 -13.20 -22.65 -15.89
C ASP A 876 -14.42 -21.85 -15.44
N SER A 877 -15.26 -21.47 -16.40
CA SER A 877 -16.54 -20.83 -16.09
C SER A 877 -17.47 -21.78 -15.35
N ASP A 878 -18.13 -21.29 -14.31
CA ASP A 878 -19.27 -21.99 -13.67
C ASP A 878 -20.63 -21.58 -14.29
N PHE A 879 -20.64 -20.74 -15.33
CA PHE A 879 -21.87 -20.28 -15.97
C PHE A 879 -22.66 -21.46 -16.56
N GLU A 880 -23.94 -21.55 -16.22
CA GLU A 880 -24.90 -22.46 -16.82
C GLU A 880 -26.13 -21.68 -17.27
N GLY A 881 -26.45 -21.72 -18.56
CA GLY A 881 -27.52 -20.89 -19.10
C GLY A 881 -27.54 -20.83 -20.62
N ARG A 882 -28.38 -19.93 -21.16
CA ARG A 882 -28.47 -19.71 -22.61
C ARG A 882 -27.50 -18.63 -23.06
N ILE A 883 -26.87 -18.85 -24.20
CA ILE A 883 -26.03 -17.89 -24.91
C ILE A 883 -26.67 -17.60 -26.27
N THR A 884 -26.90 -16.34 -26.57
CA THR A 884 -27.45 -15.89 -27.85
C THR A 884 -26.32 -15.48 -28.78
N LEU A 885 -26.15 -16.15 -29.92
CA LEU A 885 -25.25 -15.70 -30.98
C LEU A 885 -26.05 -14.85 -31.98
N SER A 886 -25.51 -13.70 -32.37
CA SER A 886 -26.16 -12.80 -33.33
C SER A 886 -25.14 -12.10 -34.23
N VAL A 887 -25.47 -11.94 -35.52
CA VAL A 887 -24.74 -11.08 -36.46
C VAL A 887 -24.90 -9.62 -36.05
N GLU A 888 -23.78 -8.89 -35.90
CA GLU A 888 -23.79 -7.44 -35.69
C GLU A 888 -23.99 -6.70 -37.00
N THR A 889 -24.95 -5.78 -37.01
CA THR A 889 -25.34 -5.01 -38.18
C THR A 889 -25.06 -3.52 -38.02
N ASP A 890 -24.89 -3.05 -36.79
CA ASP A 890 -24.54 -1.66 -36.52
C ASP A 890 -23.01 -1.47 -36.63
N PRO A 891 -22.50 -0.68 -37.59
CA PRO A 891 -21.06 -0.44 -37.71
C PRO A 891 -20.46 0.24 -36.48
N PHE A 892 -21.24 1.00 -35.69
CA PHE A 892 -20.74 1.60 -34.46
C PHE A 892 -20.51 0.55 -33.37
N GLU A 893 -21.34 -0.48 -33.28
CA GLU A 893 -21.10 -1.61 -32.37
C GLU A 893 -19.88 -2.43 -32.78
N ILE A 894 -19.61 -2.54 -34.09
CA ILE A 894 -18.41 -3.17 -34.63
C ILE A 894 -17.14 -2.38 -34.24
N LEU A 895 -17.18 -1.05 -34.21
CA LEU A 895 -16.04 -0.24 -33.77
C LEU A 895 -15.58 -0.65 -32.36
N PHE A 896 -16.52 -0.92 -31.45
CA PHE A 896 -16.23 -1.31 -30.08
C PHE A 896 -15.87 -2.79 -29.90
N MET A 897 -15.55 -3.50 -30.99
CA MET A 897 -15.31 -4.93 -30.90
C MET A 897 -14.11 -5.35 -30.04
N GLY A 898 -13.16 -4.43 -29.83
CA GLY A 898 -12.06 -4.64 -28.90
C GLY A 898 -12.39 -4.31 -27.44
N GLU A 899 -13.45 -3.52 -27.17
CA GLU A 899 -13.75 -2.89 -25.87
C GLU A 899 -14.62 -3.74 -24.94
N TYR A 900 -15.29 -4.77 -25.46
CA TYR A 900 -16.22 -5.64 -24.71
C TYR A 900 -15.52 -6.64 -23.75
N GLY A 901 -14.39 -6.24 -23.15
CA GLY A 901 -13.63 -7.06 -22.19
C GLY A 901 -12.72 -8.12 -22.83
N PHE A 902 -12.47 -8.01 -24.13
CA PHE A 902 -11.55 -8.89 -24.85
C PHE A 902 -10.08 -8.48 -24.68
N ALA A 903 -9.82 -7.21 -24.32
CA ALA A 903 -8.48 -6.61 -24.27
C ALA A 903 -7.64 -6.92 -25.52
N SER A 904 -8.29 -6.96 -26.69
CA SER A 904 -7.64 -7.35 -27.95
C SER A 904 -6.82 -6.20 -28.54
N CYS A 905 -5.90 -6.51 -29.45
CA CYS A 905 -5.17 -5.50 -30.23
C CYS A 905 -6.08 -4.57 -31.06
N LEU A 906 -7.36 -4.91 -31.21
CA LEU A 906 -8.40 -4.10 -31.87
C LEU A 906 -9.11 -3.12 -30.93
N ALA A 907 -8.78 -3.09 -29.64
CA ALA A 907 -9.25 -2.04 -28.74
C ALA A 907 -8.70 -0.68 -29.18
N LEU A 908 -9.33 0.41 -28.77
CA LEU A 908 -8.95 1.79 -29.07
C LEU A 908 -7.48 2.10 -28.71
N ARG A 909 -6.98 1.45 -27.65
CA ARG A 909 -5.58 1.54 -27.19
C ARG A 909 -4.67 0.42 -27.72
N GLY A 910 -5.22 -0.51 -28.50
CA GLY A 910 -4.47 -1.63 -29.07
C GLY A 910 -3.62 -1.21 -30.27
N SER A 911 -2.56 -1.97 -30.54
CA SER A 911 -1.65 -1.73 -31.67
C SER A 911 -2.33 -1.77 -33.05
N ASN A 912 -3.49 -2.44 -33.13
CA ASN A 912 -4.28 -2.64 -34.34
C ASN A 912 -5.66 -1.97 -34.26
N ALA A 913 -5.83 -0.96 -33.41
CA ALA A 913 -7.07 -0.20 -33.22
C ALA A 913 -7.70 0.23 -34.57
N TRP A 914 -6.89 0.75 -35.48
CA TRP A 914 -7.33 1.17 -36.82
C TRP A 914 -8.10 0.11 -37.61
N SER A 915 -7.86 -1.18 -37.35
CA SER A 915 -8.55 -2.28 -38.04
C SER A 915 -9.97 -2.51 -37.54
N ALA A 916 -10.36 -2.01 -36.37
CA ALA A 916 -11.76 -1.99 -35.95
C ALA A 916 -12.60 -1.08 -36.87
N VAL A 917 -12.04 0.04 -37.31
CA VAL A 917 -12.66 0.91 -38.33
C VAL A 917 -12.79 0.15 -39.65
N SER A 918 -11.74 -0.56 -40.07
CA SER A 918 -11.77 -1.39 -41.28
C SER A 918 -12.86 -2.48 -41.20
N ASN A 919 -13.01 -3.16 -40.06
CA ASN A 919 -14.06 -4.15 -39.84
C ASN A 919 -15.48 -3.55 -39.91
N ALA A 920 -15.65 -2.30 -39.45
CA ALA A 920 -16.93 -1.60 -39.51
C ALA A 920 -17.30 -1.21 -40.96
N VAL A 921 -16.34 -0.67 -41.72
CA VAL A 921 -16.59 -0.07 -43.06
C VAL A 921 -16.44 -1.04 -44.22
N ASP A 922 -15.66 -2.12 -44.10
CA ASP A 922 -15.50 -3.08 -45.19
C ASP A 922 -16.61 -4.13 -45.13
N ILE A 923 -17.57 -4.04 -46.05
CA ILE A 923 -18.82 -4.83 -45.99
C ILE A 923 -18.58 -6.34 -45.98
N ASP A 924 -17.47 -6.83 -46.54
CA ASP A 924 -17.10 -8.24 -46.60
C ASP A 924 -16.83 -8.86 -45.23
N LYS A 925 -16.71 -8.04 -44.18
CA LYS A 925 -16.39 -8.46 -42.81
C LYS A 925 -17.65 -8.42 -41.96
N VAL A 926 -17.86 -9.41 -41.08
CA VAL A 926 -18.98 -9.46 -40.14
C VAL A 926 -18.52 -9.91 -38.77
N ILE A 927 -19.03 -9.26 -37.72
CA ILE A 927 -18.83 -9.70 -36.34
C ILE A 927 -20.06 -10.46 -35.88
N ILE A 928 -19.83 -11.63 -35.29
CA ILE A 928 -20.86 -12.38 -34.56
C ILE A 928 -20.60 -12.15 -33.07
N TRP A 929 -21.61 -11.67 -32.35
CA TRP A 929 -21.60 -11.57 -30.90
C TRP A 929 -22.20 -12.79 -30.25
N ALA A 930 -21.59 -13.31 -29.20
CA ALA A 930 -22.23 -14.17 -28.23
C ALA A 930 -22.64 -13.32 -27.02
N LYS A 931 -23.91 -13.39 -26.61
CA LYS A 931 -24.50 -12.58 -25.53
C LYS A 931 -25.16 -13.47 -24.48
N GLU A 932 -24.96 -13.15 -23.20
CA GLU A 932 -25.73 -13.71 -22.09
C GLU A 932 -27.16 -13.13 -22.05
N PRO A 933 -28.11 -13.71 -21.29
CA PRO A 933 -29.48 -13.21 -21.18
C PRO A 933 -29.57 -11.76 -20.66
N GLY A 934 -28.55 -11.28 -19.96
CA GLY A 934 -28.43 -9.89 -19.51
C GLY A 934 -27.95 -8.89 -20.57
N GLY A 935 -27.68 -9.34 -21.80
CA GLY A 935 -27.15 -8.53 -22.88
C GLY A 935 -25.63 -8.34 -22.85
N ASN A 936 -24.93 -8.98 -21.90
CA ASN A 936 -23.47 -8.95 -21.84
C ASN A 936 -22.87 -9.71 -23.02
N VAL A 937 -22.04 -9.05 -23.81
CA VAL A 937 -21.20 -9.70 -24.81
C VAL A 937 -20.17 -10.56 -24.08
N VAL A 938 -20.13 -11.85 -24.39
CA VAL A 938 -19.23 -12.85 -23.80
C VAL A 938 -18.31 -13.56 -24.79
N GLY A 939 -18.55 -13.32 -26.07
CA GLY A 939 -17.75 -13.88 -27.13
C GLY A 939 -17.93 -13.10 -28.40
N ARG A 940 -16.93 -13.18 -29.27
CA ARG A 940 -17.02 -12.69 -30.63
C ARG A 940 -16.26 -13.59 -31.59
N ARG A 941 -16.75 -13.64 -32.81
CA ARG A 941 -16.03 -14.22 -33.94
C ARG A 941 -16.15 -13.28 -35.14
N LEU A 942 -15.01 -12.99 -35.75
CA LEU A 942 -14.97 -12.31 -37.05
C LEU A 942 -15.16 -13.38 -38.13
N ILE A 943 -15.96 -13.08 -39.13
CA ILE A 943 -16.10 -13.87 -40.35
C ILE A 943 -15.96 -12.95 -41.55
N VAL A 944 -15.43 -13.48 -42.65
CA VAL A 944 -15.21 -12.71 -43.87
C VAL A 944 -15.73 -13.47 -45.07
N LEU A 945 -16.49 -12.80 -45.92
CA LEU A 945 -16.99 -13.37 -47.16
C LEU A 945 -16.00 -13.12 -48.30
N THR A 946 -15.53 -14.19 -48.92
CA THR A 946 -14.59 -14.16 -50.05
C THR A 946 -15.20 -14.83 -51.28
N PRO A 947 -14.60 -14.69 -52.47
CA PRO A 947 -15.00 -15.47 -53.63
C PRO A 947 -14.93 -16.99 -53.44
N GLY A 948 -14.11 -17.48 -52.50
CA GLY A 948 -14.02 -18.90 -52.17
C GLY A 948 -15.08 -19.39 -51.17
N GLY A 949 -15.87 -18.49 -50.58
CA GLY A 949 -16.80 -18.79 -49.50
C GLY A 949 -16.55 -17.97 -48.24
N LEU A 950 -17.17 -18.39 -47.14
CA LEU A 950 -17.08 -17.75 -45.84
C LEU A 950 -15.84 -18.26 -45.08
N LEU A 951 -14.91 -17.34 -44.79
CA LEU A 951 -13.75 -17.56 -43.92
C LEU A 951 -14.11 -17.28 -42.46
N THR A 952 -13.63 -18.14 -41.57
CA THR A 952 -13.79 -17.98 -40.12
C THR A 952 -12.49 -17.61 -39.44
N PHE A 953 -12.56 -16.65 -38.53
CA PHE A 953 -11.44 -16.29 -37.66
C PHE A 953 -11.65 -16.86 -36.26
N ARG A 954 -10.67 -16.64 -35.39
CA ARG A 954 -10.67 -17.14 -34.03
C ARG A 954 -11.85 -16.63 -33.20
N THR A 955 -12.36 -17.49 -32.32
CA THR A 955 -13.27 -17.07 -31.26
C THR A 955 -12.47 -16.37 -30.17
N TYR A 956 -12.84 -15.12 -29.94
CA TYR A 956 -12.42 -14.38 -28.78
C TYR A 956 -13.55 -14.46 -27.76
N THR A 957 -13.29 -15.09 -26.62
CA THR A 957 -14.15 -14.94 -25.45
C THR A 957 -13.51 -13.87 -24.58
N ASN A 958 -14.33 -13.02 -23.94
CA ASN A 958 -13.81 -12.24 -22.83
C ASN A 958 -13.45 -13.24 -21.73
N ARG A 959 -12.49 -12.89 -20.88
CA ARG A 959 -11.80 -13.79 -19.94
C ARG A 959 -12.74 -14.46 -18.92
N HIS A 960 -13.66 -15.31 -19.36
CA HIS A 960 -14.72 -15.95 -18.58
C HIS A 960 -14.51 -17.45 -18.46
N GLY A 961 -13.44 -18.02 -19.05
CA GLY A 961 -13.30 -19.47 -19.16
C GLY A 961 -14.40 -20.11 -20.02
N LEU A 962 -15.17 -19.30 -20.77
CA LEU A 962 -16.19 -19.79 -21.69
C LEU A 962 -15.51 -20.33 -22.93
N ALA A 963 -15.86 -21.55 -23.30
CA ALA A 963 -15.48 -22.16 -24.57
C ALA A 963 -16.73 -22.16 -25.48
N LEU A 964 -16.69 -21.32 -26.53
CA LEU A 964 -17.82 -21.06 -27.43
C LEU A 964 -17.57 -21.50 -28.88
N ASP A 965 -16.40 -22.06 -29.19
CA ASP A 965 -15.99 -22.48 -30.52
C ASP A 965 -17.02 -23.38 -31.19
N ARG A 966 -17.57 -24.37 -30.47
CA ARG A 966 -18.61 -25.24 -31.03
C ARG A 966 -19.87 -24.47 -31.38
N ALA A 967 -20.35 -23.60 -30.48
CA ALA A 967 -21.54 -22.80 -30.73
C ALA A 967 -21.35 -21.87 -31.94
N PHE A 968 -20.16 -21.27 -32.09
CA PHE A 968 -19.83 -20.46 -33.25
C PHE A 968 -19.65 -21.30 -34.53
N GLU A 969 -19.09 -22.51 -34.47
CA GLU A 969 -18.99 -23.43 -35.62
C GLU A 969 -20.38 -23.79 -36.15
N GLU A 970 -21.29 -24.18 -35.26
CA GLU A 970 -22.69 -24.48 -35.59
C GLU A 970 -23.39 -23.23 -36.16
N PHE A 971 -23.26 -22.08 -35.51
CA PHE A 971 -23.83 -20.81 -35.97
C PHE A 971 -23.34 -20.39 -37.35
N VAL A 972 -22.02 -20.45 -37.58
CA VAL A 972 -21.43 -20.04 -38.86
C VAL A 972 -21.87 -20.98 -39.97
N THR A 973 -21.96 -22.28 -39.72
CA THR A 973 -22.45 -23.24 -40.72
C THR A 973 -23.88 -22.91 -41.13
N GLU A 974 -24.75 -22.62 -40.16
CA GLU A 974 -26.13 -22.19 -40.43
C GLU A 974 -26.21 -20.83 -41.14
N TYR A 975 -25.34 -19.88 -40.76
CA TYR A 975 -25.31 -18.56 -41.38
C TYR A 975 -24.74 -18.59 -42.81
N ALA A 976 -23.74 -19.43 -43.08
CA ALA A 976 -23.21 -19.68 -44.42
C ALA A 976 -24.31 -20.25 -45.33
N ALA A 977 -25.07 -21.24 -44.84
CA ALA A 977 -26.22 -21.77 -45.54
C ALA A 977 -27.32 -20.71 -45.76
N HIS A 978 -27.58 -19.85 -44.76
CA HIS A 978 -28.52 -18.73 -44.90
C HIS A 978 -28.11 -17.77 -46.03
N CYS A 979 -26.80 -17.54 -46.20
CA CYS A 979 -26.21 -16.70 -47.25
C CYS A 979 -25.97 -17.44 -48.57
N GLY A 980 -26.24 -18.74 -48.67
CA GLY A 980 -26.02 -19.52 -49.89
C GLY A 980 -24.54 -19.72 -50.27
N VAL A 981 -23.64 -19.75 -49.29
CA VAL A 981 -22.19 -19.92 -49.49
C VAL A 981 -21.66 -21.09 -48.66
N GLY A 982 -20.56 -21.71 -49.10
CA GLY A 982 -19.81 -22.67 -48.29
C GLY A 982 -18.90 -22.01 -47.27
N VAL A 983 -18.53 -22.73 -46.20
CA VAL A 983 -17.41 -22.37 -45.32
C VAL A 983 -16.11 -22.80 -46.01
N THR A 984 -15.09 -21.95 -46.01
CA THR A 984 -13.77 -22.22 -46.62
C THR A 984 -12.66 -21.92 -45.61
N HIS A 985 -11.50 -22.58 -45.78
CA HIS A 985 -10.27 -22.32 -45.03
C HIS A 985 -9.23 -21.55 -45.86
N ASN A 986 -9.53 -21.32 -47.14
CA ASN A 986 -8.64 -20.64 -48.08
C ASN A 986 -9.29 -19.37 -48.60
N GLY A 987 -8.55 -18.26 -48.55
CA GLY A 987 -8.91 -16.99 -49.15
C GLY A 987 -7.93 -15.90 -48.72
N ASN A 988 -7.89 -14.81 -49.49
CA ASN A 988 -7.06 -13.65 -49.17
C ASN A 988 -7.98 -12.44 -48.95
N PRO A 989 -8.53 -12.28 -47.73
CA PRO A 989 -9.32 -11.12 -47.39
C PRO A 989 -8.42 -9.90 -47.28
N GLY A 990 -8.82 -8.79 -47.91
CA GLY A 990 -8.07 -7.54 -47.93
C GLY A 990 -8.94 -6.34 -47.52
N PRO A 991 -8.34 -5.14 -47.43
CA PRO A 991 -9.12 -3.91 -47.31
C PRO A 991 -9.97 -3.72 -48.57
N LEU A 992 -11.25 -3.38 -48.41
CA LEU A 992 -12.13 -3.02 -49.54
C LEU A 992 -12.24 -1.50 -49.68
N LEU A 993 -12.77 -0.85 -48.66
CA LEU A 993 -12.94 0.60 -48.58
C LEU A 993 -11.86 1.23 -47.70
N SER A 994 -11.30 0.48 -46.75
CA SER A 994 -10.25 0.91 -45.83
C SER A 994 -8.86 1.05 -46.50
N ASP A 995 -7.92 1.69 -45.82
CA ASP A 995 -6.51 1.81 -46.23
C ASP A 995 -5.74 0.50 -46.03
N ARG A 996 -6.03 -0.18 -44.91
CA ARG A 996 -5.44 -1.46 -44.54
C ARG A 996 -6.35 -2.21 -43.58
N TRP A 997 -6.11 -3.50 -43.43
CA TRP A 997 -6.81 -4.38 -42.50
C TRP A 997 -5.81 -5.33 -41.82
N TYR A 998 -6.04 -5.63 -40.54
CA TYR A 998 -5.21 -6.55 -39.77
C TYR A 998 -5.81 -7.97 -39.84
N ASP A 999 -5.07 -8.88 -40.45
CA ASP A 999 -5.40 -10.31 -40.54
C ASP A 999 -4.72 -11.05 -39.38
N ASP A 1000 -5.50 -11.64 -38.48
CA ASP A 1000 -5.03 -12.43 -37.34
C ASP A 1000 -4.98 -13.94 -37.62
N GLY A 1001 -5.17 -14.34 -38.88
CA GLY A 1001 -5.16 -15.71 -39.39
C GLY A 1001 -6.54 -16.38 -39.32
N ALA A 1002 -7.04 -16.80 -40.48
CA ALA A 1002 -8.22 -17.67 -40.56
C ALA A 1002 -7.93 -19.06 -39.98
N ILE A 1003 -8.96 -19.72 -39.40
CA ILE A 1003 -8.89 -21.10 -38.87
C ILE A 1003 -9.18 -22.13 -39.95
#